data_AF-A0A5J4KKY2-F1
#
_entry.id   AF-A0A5J4KKY2-F1
#
_cell.length_a   1.000
_cell.length_b   1.000
_cell.length_c   1.000
_cell.angle_alpha   90.00
_cell.angle_beta   90.00
_cell.angle_gamma   90.00
#
_symmetry.space_group_name_H-M   'P 1'
#
loop_
_entity.id
_entity.type
_entity.pdbx_description
1 polymer ?
#
loop_
_entity_poly.entity_id
_entity_poly.type
_entity_poly.pdbx_seq_one_letter_code
_entity_poly.pdbx_strand_id
1 'polypeptide(L)'
;MRFSLQDVKKSVQRRGGSLGVTLHFLRAGELHDEISRLIAYHERLLGQPQRAFAMDEARAYVGEYRMANCLLATLSHWYNWRQREWNTVVSELGGNEELLQLASSTQLRLALYSYVNELHHGFLRAQQRDQILAEFASRYAVSAQDLDYLLVLDSEGEALLTREAASPPTAQDIATLYNQWAFEAALFNASSVHFVIDYMAFSRAESAQTSPLTPVAGIGAVIKRLCFLARRLGVYYDLEYEQAPESSLSGQTMSPLLNLTLYGPQEVTGAPQQYGLRLARLCRFLLGYGQNTTRKKPQLASGIVEAEARIHFLQRAYTFAMDARVLQLLPAVSEPQQGLAAVDPSLLFDSSIEQHFSEAFFSLARNHGVDGWQLEREQEPLLLDKGIFLPDFALSRGKRRIYFEILGFWTPAYRERKVQKLHYLRGRKDLVLAIPLEAKEAFSSIVADFPVVYYQSQLSVMDVLQVLQQQYDDFAERLAHLALPEIHQQVQELGFVPESQCYALLNCYRRSELQQAATRVCAHGTSDITFVAGLGMYHVRWLEQIQQHFQHWLEQKAGGRTVWSEALHELRRLDPALQTCEDATLETLVGQWSRISVQRASIFEVTVELLSPSGELIAPPELVEPAEVEQEPRKVVRERRSPAKKRTAASSEIVQGDLWG
;
A
#
# COMPACT_ATOMS: atom_id res chain seq x y z
N MET A 1 -4.85 19.24 15.41
CA MET A 1 -4.79 18.92 16.85
C MET A 1 -5.76 19.84 17.55
N ARG A 2 -6.65 19.32 18.39
CA ARG A 2 -7.74 20.14 18.96
C ARG A 2 -7.34 20.91 20.21
N PHE A 3 -6.30 20.47 20.93
CA PHE A 3 -5.67 21.21 22.03
C PHE A 3 -4.24 21.61 21.69
N SER A 4 -3.82 22.79 22.14
CA SER A 4 -2.40 23.08 22.31
C SER A 4 -1.94 22.55 23.66
N LEU A 5 -0.77 21.90 23.72
CA LEU A 5 -0.19 21.46 24.98
C LEU A 5 0.06 22.65 25.93
N GLN A 6 0.21 23.88 25.40
CA GLN A 6 0.36 25.08 26.22
C GLN A 6 -0.90 25.42 27.02
N ASP A 7 -2.07 25.16 26.43
CA ASP A 7 -3.39 25.41 27.03
C ASP A 7 -3.75 24.34 28.05
N VAL A 8 -3.20 23.12 27.96
CA VAL A 8 -3.46 22.09 28.97
C VAL A 8 -2.81 22.50 30.30
N LYS A 9 -3.63 22.54 31.36
CA LYS A 9 -3.17 22.77 32.73
C LYS A 9 -2.22 21.65 33.15
N LYS A 10 -1.07 22.01 33.71
CA LYS A 10 0.04 21.09 33.98
C LYS A 10 0.88 21.57 35.14
N SER A 11 1.55 20.64 35.80
CA SER A 11 2.55 20.91 36.84
C SER A 11 3.88 20.28 36.43
N VAL A 12 4.98 20.92 36.82
CA VAL A 12 6.34 20.46 36.52
C VAL A 12 7.02 20.09 37.83
N GLN A 13 7.64 18.93 37.88
CA GLN A 13 8.41 18.44 39.04
C GLN A 13 9.83 18.10 38.59
N ARG A 14 10.82 18.35 39.43
CA ARG A 14 12.20 17.93 39.18
C ARG A 14 12.47 16.63 39.96
N ARG A 15 12.82 15.55 39.27
CA ARG A 15 13.20 14.26 39.89
C ARG A 15 14.54 13.81 39.33
N GLY A 16 15.53 13.55 40.18
CA GLY A 16 16.78 12.91 39.77
C GLY A 16 17.56 13.60 38.63
N GLY A 17 17.42 14.92 38.45
CA GLY A 17 18.08 15.66 37.37
C GLY A 17 17.26 15.80 36.08
N SER A 18 16.16 15.07 35.93
CA SER A 18 15.19 15.22 34.82
C SER A 18 13.98 16.07 35.23
N LEU A 19 13.33 16.70 34.24
CA LEU A 19 12.10 17.46 34.44
C LEU A 19 10.91 16.54 34.10
N GLY A 20 10.11 16.22 35.09
CA GLY A 20 8.83 15.53 34.91
C GLY A 20 7.69 16.52 34.72
N VAL A 21 6.67 16.13 33.95
CA VAL A 21 5.45 16.91 33.78
C VAL A 21 4.23 16.05 34.08
N THR A 22 3.28 16.61 34.81
CA THR A 22 1.98 15.98 35.10
C THR A 22 0.88 16.87 34.54
N LEU A 23 0.08 16.32 33.63
CA LEU A 23 -1.09 16.99 33.07
C LEU A 23 -2.28 16.87 34.04
N HIS A 24 -3.13 17.88 34.03
CA HIS A 24 -4.33 17.90 34.85
C HIS A 24 -5.48 17.18 34.12
N PHE A 25 -5.73 15.94 34.50
CA PHE A 25 -6.88 15.16 34.03
C PHE A 25 -8.08 15.33 34.97
N LEU A 26 -9.28 15.38 34.42
CA LEU A 26 -10.53 15.48 35.16
C LEU A 26 -10.93 14.11 35.70
N ARG A 27 -11.20 14.03 37.00
CA ARG A 27 -11.73 12.83 37.66
C ARG A 27 -13.24 12.74 37.53
N ALA A 28 -13.80 11.55 37.80
CA ALA A 28 -15.26 11.38 37.84
C ALA A 28 -15.90 12.37 38.82
N GLY A 29 -16.87 13.15 38.34
CA GLY A 29 -17.58 14.18 39.10
C GLY A 29 -16.82 15.51 39.29
N GLU A 30 -15.57 15.63 38.84
CA GLU A 30 -14.82 16.89 38.87
C GLU A 30 -15.34 17.86 37.82
N LEU A 31 -15.51 19.14 38.21
CA LEU A 31 -16.08 20.20 37.36
C LEU A 31 -17.48 19.89 36.79
N HIS A 32 -18.24 18.99 37.42
CA HIS A 32 -19.53 18.55 36.90
C HIS A 32 -20.52 19.70 36.71
N ASP A 33 -20.61 20.60 37.69
CA ASP A 33 -21.56 21.73 37.68
C ASP A 33 -21.13 22.82 36.70
N GLU A 34 -19.83 23.08 36.58
CA GLU A 34 -19.23 24.01 35.61
C GLU A 34 -19.48 23.51 34.18
N ILE A 35 -19.22 22.23 33.91
CA ILE A 35 -19.44 21.62 32.59
C ILE A 35 -20.93 21.60 32.27
N SER A 36 -21.80 21.28 33.24
CA SER A 36 -23.25 21.28 33.05
C SER A 36 -23.79 22.68 32.72
N ARG A 37 -23.26 23.74 33.38
CA ARG A 37 -23.56 25.13 33.04
C ARG A 37 -23.10 25.50 31.64
N LEU A 38 -21.91 25.05 31.21
CA LEU A 38 -21.42 25.25 29.85
C LEU A 38 -22.30 24.56 28.80
N ILE A 39 -22.75 23.33 29.05
CA ILE A 39 -23.68 22.61 28.17
C ILE A 39 -24.99 23.40 28.06
N ALA A 40 -25.57 23.81 29.19
CA ALA A 40 -26.80 24.59 29.22
C ALA A 40 -26.66 25.93 28.45
N TYR A 41 -25.50 26.57 28.55
CA TYR A 41 -25.18 27.77 27.78
C TYR A 41 -25.18 27.54 26.26
N HIS A 42 -24.56 26.45 25.78
CA HIS A 42 -24.56 26.09 24.36
C HIS A 42 -25.94 25.68 23.87
N GLU A 43 -26.70 24.93 24.68
CA GLU A 43 -28.08 24.54 24.36
C GLU A 43 -29.01 25.77 24.22
N ARG A 44 -28.83 26.81 25.05
CA ARG A 44 -29.58 28.07 24.92
C ARG A 44 -29.27 28.80 23.60
N LEU A 45 -28.06 28.63 23.06
CA LEU A 45 -27.59 29.30 21.85
C LEU A 45 -27.83 28.48 20.57
N LEU A 46 -28.51 27.34 20.64
CA LEU A 46 -28.84 26.57 19.44
C LEU A 46 -29.66 27.40 18.45
N GLY A 47 -29.21 27.41 17.19
CA GLY A 47 -29.80 28.22 16.12
C GLY A 47 -29.52 29.72 16.22
N GLN A 48 -28.78 30.18 17.22
CA GLN A 48 -28.34 31.58 17.34
C GLN A 48 -27.01 31.79 16.57
N PRO A 49 -26.75 33.01 16.08
CA PRO A 49 -25.52 33.34 15.37
C PRO A 49 -24.32 33.43 16.34
N GLN A 50 -23.10 33.16 15.85
CA GLN A 50 -21.87 33.16 16.64
C GLN A 50 -21.59 34.49 17.35
N ARG A 51 -22.02 35.62 16.79
CA ARG A 51 -21.92 36.94 17.45
C ARG A 51 -22.68 37.03 18.79
N ALA A 52 -23.69 36.17 19.00
CA ALA A 52 -24.43 36.08 20.26
C ALA A 52 -23.67 35.26 21.34
N PHE A 53 -22.61 34.53 20.95
CA PHE A 53 -21.78 33.77 21.88
C PHE A 53 -20.79 34.70 22.60
N ALA A 54 -20.98 34.85 23.90
CA ALA A 54 -20.10 35.65 24.75
C ALA A 54 -18.98 34.78 25.35
N MET A 55 -17.77 34.90 24.78
CA MET A 55 -16.61 34.12 25.22
C MET A 55 -16.27 34.35 26.70
N ASP A 56 -16.45 35.57 27.21
CA ASP A 56 -16.15 35.91 28.61
C ASP A 56 -17.17 35.31 29.58
N GLU A 57 -18.44 35.22 29.19
CA GLU A 57 -19.49 34.53 29.97
C GLU A 57 -19.19 33.03 30.05
N ALA A 58 -18.85 32.42 28.91
CA ALA A 58 -18.45 31.02 28.84
C ALA A 58 -17.24 30.72 29.75
N ARG A 59 -16.24 31.60 29.77
CA ARG A 59 -15.07 31.47 30.65
C ARG A 59 -15.42 31.65 32.13
N ALA A 60 -16.32 32.56 32.45
CA ALA A 60 -16.75 32.82 33.82
C ALA A 60 -17.42 31.59 34.47
N TYR A 61 -18.12 30.75 33.70
CA TYR A 61 -18.73 29.52 34.24
C TYR A 61 -17.72 28.51 34.79
N VAL A 62 -16.49 28.49 34.26
CA VAL A 62 -15.42 27.58 34.69
C VAL A 62 -14.44 28.27 35.65
N GLY A 63 -14.28 29.59 35.52
CA GLY A 63 -13.37 30.41 36.30
C GLY A 63 -11.92 30.39 35.80
N GLU A 64 -11.34 29.20 35.56
CA GLU A 64 -9.95 29.07 35.09
C GLU A 64 -9.88 29.11 33.55
N TYR A 65 -9.15 30.10 33.02
CA TYR A 65 -9.11 30.42 31.58
C TYR A 65 -8.63 29.27 30.69
N ARG A 66 -7.58 28.56 31.11
CA ARG A 66 -7.01 27.46 30.31
C ARG A 66 -7.96 26.28 30.23
N MET A 67 -8.53 25.89 31.38
CA MET A 67 -9.56 24.87 31.45
C MET A 67 -10.79 25.24 30.63
N ALA A 68 -11.27 26.48 30.73
CA ALA A 68 -12.41 26.95 29.95
C ALA A 68 -12.19 26.80 28.45
N ASN A 69 -11.05 27.23 27.92
CA ASN A 69 -10.75 27.10 26.49
C ASN A 69 -10.69 25.64 26.04
N CYS A 70 -10.08 24.75 26.86
CA CYS A 70 -10.06 23.33 26.54
C CYS A 70 -11.45 22.70 26.57
N LEU A 71 -12.29 23.02 27.56
CA LEU A 71 -13.66 22.51 27.64
C LEU A 71 -14.54 23.01 26.48
N LEU A 72 -14.39 24.29 26.10
CA LEU A 72 -15.04 24.86 24.91
C LEU A 72 -14.59 24.17 23.63
N ALA A 73 -13.29 23.92 23.49
CA ALA A 73 -12.78 23.12 22.39
C ALA A 73 -13.38 21.71 22.42
N THR A 74 -13.50 21.05 23.58
CA THR A 74 -14.14 19.72 23.69
C THR A 74 -15.60 19.73 23.24
N LEU A 75 -16.35 20.78 23.58
CA LEU A 75 -17.73 20.97 23.13
C LEU A 75 -17.87 21.06 21.60
N SER A 76 -16.84 21.49 20.88
CA SER A 76 -16.83 21.46 19.40
C SER A 76 -16.98 20.06 18.79
N HIS A 77 -16.89 18.99 19.59
CA HIS A 77 -17.23 17.65 19.12
C HIS A 77 -18.73 17.45 18.90
N TRP A 78 -19.59 18.14 19.67
CA TRP A 78 -21.05 18.04 19.57
C TRP A 78 -21.70 19.27 18.95
N TYR A 79 -21.11 20.45 19.15
CA TYR A 79 -21.65 21.73 18.71
C TYR A 79 -20.75 22.36 17.67
N ASN A 80 -21.28 22.61 16.47
CA ASN A 80 -20.54 23.20 15.36
C ASN A 80 -21.24 24.45 14.84
N TRP A 81 -20.44 25.48 14.56
CA TRP A 81 -20.88 26.67 13.83
C TRP A 81 -21.00 26.32 12.36
N ARG A 82 -22.21 26.43 11.81
CA ARG A 82 -22.48 26.15 10.40
C ARG A 82 -23.00 27.39 9.71
N GLN A 83 -22.40 27.69 8.56
CA GLN A 83 -22.89 28.74 7.69
C GLN A 83 -24.26 28.34 7.13
N ARG A 84 -25.14 29.32 6.97
CA ARG A 84 -26.45 29.09 6.35
C ARG A 84 -26.27 29.03 4.83
N GLU A 85 -27.01 28.13 4.20
CA GLU A 85 -27.01 27.99 2.74
C GLU A 85 -27.59 29.23 2.08
N TRP A 86 -26.84 29.84 1.15
CA TRP A 86 -27.21 31.07 0.45
C TRP A 86 -28.62 31.03 -0.12
N ASN A 87 -28.93 29.98 -0.89
CA ASN A 87 -30.22 29.84 -1.58
C ASN A 87 -31.41 29.81 -0.60
N THR A 88 -31.25 29.11 0.52
CA THR A 88 -32.28 29.00 1.55
C THR A 88 -32.56 30.37 2.17
N VAL A 89 -31.50 31.11 2.53
CA VAL A 89 -31.63 32.44 3.13
C VAL A 89 -32.27 33.42 2.15
N VAL A 90 -31.83 33.45 0.90
CA VAL A 90 -32.39 34.36 -0.13
C VAL A 90 -33.88 34.06 -0.37
N SER A 91 -34.27 32.78 -0.40
CA SER A 91 -35.68 32.38 -0.55
C SER A 91 -36.54 32.78 0.65
N GLU A 92 -36.02 32.66 1.88
CA GLU A 92 -36.72 33.11 3.08
C GLU A 92 -36.95 34.63 3.11
N LEU A 93 -35.99 35.40 2.58
CA LEU A 93 -36.05 36.87 2.53
C LEU A 93 -36.85 37.39 1.32
N GLY A 94 -37.34 36.52 0.43
CA GLY A 94 -38.14 36.89 -0.73
C GLY A 94 -37.35 37.47 -1.91
N GLY A 95 -36.04 37.18 -1.99
CA GLY A 95 -35.19 37.64 -3.09
C GLY A 95 -35.59 37.10 -4.46
N ASN A 96 -35.37 37.89 -5.51
CA ASN A 96 -35.71 37.51 -6.88
C ASN A 96 -34.75 36.46 -7.49
N GLU A 97 -35.08 35.96 -8.69
CA GLU A 97 -34.25 34.98 -9.41
C GLU A 97 -32.84 35.52 -9.72
N GLU A 98 -32.69 36.83 -9.99
CA GLU A 98 -31.38 37.45 -10.22
C GLU A 98 -30.47 37.34 -8.97
N LEU A 99 -31.03 37.49 -7.77
CA LEU A 99 -30.27 37.36 -6.51
C LEU A 99 -29.89 35.90 -6.24
N LEU A 100 -30.78 34.95 -6.56
CA LEU A 100 -30.49 33.52 -6.43
C LEU A 100 -29.35 33.09 -7.37
N GLN A 101 -29.23 33.70 -8.55
CA GLN A 101 -28.14 33.40 -9.50
C GLN A 101 -26.75 33.81 -9.00
N LEU A 102 -26.64 34.76 -8.06
CA LEU A 102 -25.35 35.18 -7.49
C LEU A 102 -24.74 34.11 -6.56
N ALA A 103 -25.48 33.10 -6.12
CA ALA A 103 -25.01 31.90 -5.40
C ALA A 103 -24.16 32.09 -4.11
N SER A 104 -23.75 33.30 -3.72
CA SER A 104 -22.91 33.59 -2.55
C SER A 104 -22.82 35.09 -2.20
N SER A 105 -22.52 35.38 -0.94
CA SER A 105 -22.26 36.76 -0.45
C SER A 105 -21.09 37.44 -1.15
N THR A 106 -20.07 36.68 -1.56
CA THR A 106 -18.92 37.22 -2.28
C THR A 106 -19.33 37.78 -3.65
N GLN A 107 -20.20 37.07 -4.39
CA GLN A 107 -20.70 37.58 -5.67
C GLN A 107 -21.65 38.77 -5.49
N LEU A 108 -22.47 38.78 -4.43
CA LEU A 108 -23.29 39.95 -4.10
C LEU A 108 -22.44 41.19 -3.80
N ARG A 109 -21.35 41.04 -3.02
CA ARG A 109 -20.38 42.12 -2.78
C ARG A 109 -19.76 42.63 -4.07
N LEU A 110 -19.37 41.74 -4.98
CA LEU A 110 -18.85 42.12 -6.30
C LEU A 110 -19.89 42.88 -7.13
N ALA A 111 -21.14 42.42 -7.17
CA ALA A 111 -22.23 43.10 -7.87
C ALA A 111 -22.48 44.51 -7.31
N LEU A 112 -22.45 44.66 -5.99
CA LEU A 112 -22.55 45.96 -5.33
C LEU A 112 -21.38 46.89 -5.70
N TYR A 113 -20.15 46.37 -5.66
CA TYR A 113 -18.97 47.17 -6.02
C TYR A 113 -18.99 47.59 -7.49
N SER A 114 -19.39 46.70 -8.40
CA SER A 114 -19.56 47.04 -9.82
C SER A 114 -20.62 48.13 -10.02
N TYR A 115 -21.78 47.99 -9.36
CA TYR A 115 -22.85 48.98 -9.40
C TYR A 115 -22.39 50.37 -8.93
N VAL A 116 -21.66 50.43 -7.80
CA VAL A 116 -21.10 51.68 -7.27
C VAL A 116 -20.00 52.25 -8.17
N ASN A 117 -19.17 51.39 -8.78
CA ASN A 117 -18.13 51.83 -9.72
C ASN A 117 -18.73 52.45 -10.99
N GLU A 118 -19.75 51.82 -11.56
CA GLU A 118 -20.38 52.25 -12.81
C GLU A 118 -21.22 53.52 -12.65
N LEU A 119 -22.01 53.62 -11.58
CA LEU A 119 -22.98 54.72 -11.41
C LEU A 119 -22.52 55.84 -10.47
N HIS A 120 -21.54 55.57 -9.60
CA HIS A 120 -21.09 56.52 -8.57
C HIS A 120 -19.56 56.70 -8.53
N HIS A 121 -18.85 56.31 -9.60
CA HIS A 121 -17.39 56.42 -9.71
C HIS A 121 -16.61 55.77 -8.55
N GLY A 122 -17.18 54.71 -7.95
CA GLY A 122 -16.52 53.90 -6.94
C GLY A 122 -16.54 54.44 -5.52
N PHE A 123 -17.25 55.55 -5.26
CA PHE A 123 -17.32 56.12 -3.91
C PHE A 123 -18.72 56.63 -3.54
N LEU A 124 -19.22 56.20 -2.39
CA LEU A 124 -20.49 56.66 -1.82
C LEU A 124 -20.25 57.62 -0.65
N ARG A 125 -20.83 58.83 -0.72
CA ARG A 125 -20.83 59.78 0.39
C ARG A 125 -21.79 59.32 1.49
N ALA A 126 -21.47 59.60 2.75
CA ALA A 126 -22.30 59.20 3.90
C ALA A 126 -23.78 59.64 3.78
N GLN A 127 -24.03 60.84 3.24
CA GLN A 127 -25.40 61.38 3.07
C GLN A 127 -26.24 60.65 2.02
N GLN A 128 -25.59 59.93 1.08
CA GLN A 128 -26.25 59.28 -0.06
C GLN A 128 -26.21 57.75 0.03
N ARG A 129 -25.39 57.21 0.95
CA ARG A 129 -25.13 55.77 1.08
C ARG A 129 -26.43 54.99 1.29
N ASP A 130 -27.25 55.38 2.25
CA ASP A 130 -28.45 54.62 2.62
C ASP A 130 -29.48 54.60 1.49
N GLN A 131 -29.63 55.73 0.78
CA GLN A 131 -30.50 55.81 -0.39
C GLN A 131 -30.03 54.86 -1.50
N ILE A 132 -28.73 54.90 -1.82
CA ILE A 132 -28.15 54.10 -2.91
C ILE A 132 -28.18 52.61 -2.59
N LEU A 133 -27.94 52.22 -1.34
CA LEU A 133 -28.08 50.83 -0.90
C LEU A 133 -29.53 50.36 -0.95
N ALA A 134 -30.50 51.22 -0.62
CA ALA A 134 -31.91 50.89 -0.77
C ALA A 134 -32.33 50.72 -2.25
N GLU A 135 -31.81 51.56 -3.15
CA GLU A 135 -32.00 51.42 -4.60
C GLU A 135 -31.42 50.09 -5.11
N PHE A 136 -30.18 49.75 -4.73
CA PHE A 136 -29.56 48.48 -5.08
C PHE A 136 -30.32 47.28 -4.50
N ALA A 137 -30.79 47.36 -3.24
CA ALA A 137 -31.60 46.31 -2.62
C ALA A 137 -32.93 46.08 -3.35
N SER A 138 -33.59 47.16 -3.79
CA SER A 138 -34.87 47.12 -4.51
C SER A 138 -34.78 46.35 -5.83
N ARG A 139 -33.62 46.41 -6.52
CA ARG A 139 -33.34 45.61 -7.74
C ARG A 139 -33.48 44.11 -7.49
N TYR A 140 -33.09 43.66 -6.31
CA TYR A 140 -33.09 42.25 -5.93
C TYR A 140 -34.33 41.83 -5.12
N ALA A 141 -35.33 42.72 -5.01
CA ALA A 141 -36.55 42.52 -4.22
C ALA A 141 -36.31 42.26 -2.73
N VAL A 142 -35.24 42.80 -2.15
CA VAL A 142 -34.90 42.69 -0.71
C VAL A 142 -34.88 44.07 -0.05
N SER A 143 -35.00 44.12 1.28
CA SER A 143 -34.85 45.39 2.00
C SER A 143 -33.36 45.77 2.15
N ALA A 144 -33.07 47.04 2.48
CA ALA A 144 -31.71 47.47 2.76
C ALA A 144 -31.08 46.71 3.95
N GLN A 145 -31.89 46.35 4.95
CA GLN A 145 -31.47 45.55 6.10
C GLN A 145 -31.13 44.11 5.70
N ASP A 146 -31.92 43.51 4.81
CA ASP A 146 -31.67 42.17 4.27
C ASP A 146 -30.41 42.15 3.41
N LEU A 147 -30.20 43.20 2.60
CA LEU A 147 -28.97 43.38 1.83
C LEU A 147 -27.75 43.42 2.76
N ASP A 148 -27.78 44.24 3.81
CA ASP A 148 -26.68 44.33 4.78
C ASP A 148 -26.38 42.97 5.44
N TYR A 149 -27.41 42.21 5.80
CA TYR A 149 -27.26 40.86 6.34
C TYR A 149 -26.66 39.89 5.31
N LEU A 150 -27.16 39.88 4.07
CA LEU A 150 -26.67 38.99 3.00
C LEU A 150 -25.19 39.27 2.63
N LEU A 151 -24.75 40.52 2.70
CA LEU A 151 -23.36 40.90 2.42
C LEU A 151 -22.35 40.28 3.39
N VAL A 152 -22.77 40.00 4.63
CA VAL A 152 -21.95 39.42 5.71
C VAL A 152 -22.39 38.00 6.11
N LEU A 153 -23.29 37.38 5.37
CA LEU A 153 -23.80 36.04 5.66
C LEU A 153 -22.69 34.98 5.73
N ASP A 154 -21.60 35.14 4.96
CA ASP A 154 -20.45 34.24 4.98
C ASP A 154 -19.41 34.54 6.08
N SER A 155 -19.68 35.52 6.94
CA SER A 155 -18.82 35.84 8.09
C SER A 155 -18.99 34.81 9.21
N GLU A 156 -17.93 34.55 9.99
CA GLU A 156 -18.00 33.64 11.15
C GLU A 156 -19.10 34.07 12.14
N GLY A 157 -19.30 35.38 12.32
CA GLY A 157 -20.28 35.95 13.24
C GLY A 157 -21.73 35.56 12.97
N GLU A 158 -22.10 35.26 11.72
CA GLU A 158 -23.45 34.86 11.32
C GLU A 158 -23.65 33.33 11.25
N ALA A 159 -22.57 32.54 11.42
CA ALA A 159 -22.69 31.10 11.49
C ALA A 159 -23.60 30.70 12.66
N LEU A 160 -24.52 29.76 12.44
CA LEU A 160 -25.46 29.31 13.46
C LEU A 160 -24.91 28.14 14.25
N LEU A 161 -25.17 28.10 15.55
CA LEU A 161 -24.80 26.96 16.38
C LEU A 161 -25.72 25.78 16.08
N THR A 162 -25.14 24.66 15.69
CA THR A 162 -25.86 23.41 15.41
C THR A 162 -25.31 22.28 16.26
N ARG A 163 -26.17 21.33 16.65
CA ARG A 163 -25.77 20.10 17.33
C ARG A 163 -25.85 18.92 16.37
N GLU A 164 -24.78 18.13 16.29
CA GLU A 164 -24.74 16.96 15.39
C GLU A 164 -25.41 15.72 16.00
N ALA A 165 -25.43 15.63 17.33
CA ALA A 165 -26.06 14.53 18.06
C ALA A 165 -27.54 14.80 18.38
N ALA A 166 -28.33 13.72 18.50
CA ALA A 166 -29.75 13.81 18.85
C ALA A 166 -30.00 14.38 20.26
N SER A 167 -29.08 14.15 21.20
CA SER A 167 -29.16 14.60 22.59
C SER A 167 -27.91 15.40 22.99
N PRO A 168 -27.99 16.29 23.99
CA PRO A 168 -26.80 16.96 24.52
C PRO A 168 -25.85 15.95 25.18
N PRO A 169 -24.53 16.22 25.20
CA PRO A 169 -23.58 15.38 25.91
C PRO A 169 -23.77 15.49 27.42
N THR A 170 -23.37 14.46 28.16
CA THR A 170 -23.29 14.54 29.62
C THR A 170 -21.97 15.22 30.04
N ALA A 171 -21.92 15.76 31.26
CA ALA A 171 -20.69 16.32 31.80
C ALA A 171 -19.55 15.27 31.88
N GLN A 172 -19.90 13.99 32.09
CA GLN A 172 -18.94 12.90 32.10
C GLN A 172 -18.38 12.61 30.70
N ASP A 173 -19.20 12.73 29.64
CA ASP A 173 -18.72 12.56 28.25
C ASP A 173 -17.69 13.63 27.90
N ILE A 174 -17.96 14.88 28.29
CA ILE A 174 -17.03 15.99 28.08
C ILE A 174 -15.74 15.78 28.88
N ALA A 175 -15.83 15.41 30.16
CA ALA A 175 -14.65 15.16 30.98
C ALA A 175 -13.78 14.02 30.41
N THR A 176 -14.42 12.96 29.93
CA THR A 176 -13.75 11.81 29.31
C THR A 176 -13.05 12.20 28.00
N LEU A 177 -13.72 12.97 27.15
CA LEU A 177 -13.16 13.44 25.88
C LEU A 177 -12.05 14.50 26.09
N TYR A 178 -12.21 15.36 27.09
CA TYR A 178 -11.16 16.29 27.53
C TYR A 178 -9.88 15.52 27.91
N ASN A 179 -10.01 14.48 28.75
CA ASN A 179 -8.87 13.66 29.16
C ASN A 179 -8.17 13.03 27.97
N GLN A 180 -8.95 12.49 27.02
CA GLN A 180 -8.42 11.94 25.78
C GLN A 180 -7.61 12.98 24.99
N TRP A 181 -8.17 14.16 24.76
CA TRP A 181 -7.50 15.19 23.94
C TRP A 181 -6.29 15.80 24.66
N ALA A 182 -6.33 15.94 25.98
CA ALA A 182 -5.18 16.37 26.78
C ALA A 182 -4.02 15.35 26.71
N PHE A 183 -4.35 14.06 26.77
CA PHE A 183 -3.38 12.98 26.62
C PHE A 183 -2.77 12.94 25.21
N GLU A 184 -3.60 13.00 24.18
CA GLU A 184 -3.15 13.04 22.78
C GLU A 184 -2.35 14.31 22.47
N ALA A 185 -2.64 15.41 23.15
CA ALA A 185 -1.84 16.63 23.04
C ALA A 185 -0.42 16.47 23.58
N ALA A 186 -0.24 15.67 24.63
CA ALA A 186 1.08 15.30 25.12
C ALA A 186 1.85 14.50 24.06
N LEU A 187 1.22 13.43 23.54
CA LEU A 187 1.81 12.51 22.58
C LEU A 187 2.17 13.18 21.25
N PHE A 188 1.32 14.08 20.77
CA PHE A 188 1.59 14.83 19.55
C PHE A 188 2.85 15.68 19.65
N ASN A 189 3.19 16.19 20.84
CA ASN A 189 4.37 16.99 21.12
C ASN A 189 5.54 16.15 21.68
N ALA A 190 5.44 14.82 21.63
CA ALA A 190 6.50 13.92 22.08
C ALA A 190 7.59 13.80 21.01
N SER A 191 8.88 13.85 21.40
CA SER A 191 9.97 13.42 20.52
C SER A 191 10.15 11.90 20.54
N SER A 192 9.73 11.25 21.61
CA SER A 192 9.70 9.79 21.72
C SER A 192 8.65 9.33 22.72
N VAL A 193 8.13 8.13 22.52
CA VAL A 193 7.25 7.41 23.44
C VAL A 193 7.83 6.03 23.67
N HIS A 194 8.09 5.69 24.93
CA HIS A 194 8.70 4.43 25.33
C HIS A 194 7.68 3.57 26.06
N PHE A 195 7.62 2.28 25.71
CA PHE A 195 6.81 1.26 26.35
C PHE A 195 7.68 0.09 26.75
N VAL A 196 7.58 -0.32 28.02
CA VAL A 196 8.14 -1.57 28.54
C VAL A 196 7.00 -2.58 28.63
N ILE A 197 7.11 -3.70 27.94
CA ILE A 197 6.02 -4.66 27.74
C ILE A 197 6.46 -6.05 28.24
N ASP A 198 5.72 -6.59 29.21
CA ASP A 198 5.74 -8.02 29.55
C ASP A 198 4.93 -8.77 28.48
N TYR A 199 5.63 -9.37 27.52
CA TYR A 199 4.98 -10.09 26.44
C TYR A 199 4.35 -11.43 26.90
N MET A 200 4.76 -11.99 28.05
CA MET A 200 4.12 -13.19 28.60
C MET A 200 2.76 -12.86 29.21
N ALA A 201 2.61 -11.69 29.84
CA ALA A 201 1.31 -11.16 30.22
C ALA A 201 0.41 -10.96 28.98
N PHE A 202 0.98 -10.42 27.90
CA PHE A 202 0.27 -10.25 26.64
C PHE A 202 -0.18 -11.58 26.00
N SER A 203 0.73 -12.56 25.92
CA SER A 203 0.45 -13.89 25.33
C SER A 203 -0.65 -14.65 26.09
N ARG A 204 -0.67 -14.53 27.43
CA ARG A 204 -1.75 -15.08 28.28
C ARG A 204 -3.10 -14.41 28.02
N ALA A 205 -3.13 -13.10 27.84
CA ALA A 205 -4.35 -12.36 27.53
C ALA A 205 -4.93 -12.74 26.16
N GLU A 206 -4.07 -13.03 25.18
CA GLU A 206 -4.47 -13.50 23.85
C GLU A 206 -5.00 -14.93 23.88
N SER A 207 -4.34 -15.84 24.62
CA SER A 207 -4.78 -17.23 24.80
C SER A 207 -6.11 -17.38 25.53
N ALA A 208 -6.49 -16.43 26.38
CA ALA A 208 -7.80 -16.44 27.06
C ALA A 208 -8.97 -16.08 26.13
N GLN A 209 -8.68 -15.52 24.95
CA GLN A 209 -9.68 -15.07 23.97
C GLN A 209 -9.78 -15.99 22.75
N THR A 210 -8.80 -16.88 22.52
CA THR A 210 -8.77 -17.87 21.43
C THR A 210 -9.12 -19.28 21.93
N SER A 211 -9.84 -20.04 21.11
CA SER A 211 -10.21 -21.44 21.37
C SER A 211 -8.95 -22.31 21.60
N PRO A 212 -8.97 -23.34 22.47
CA PRO A 212 -7.79 -24.11 22.91
C PRO A 212 -7.02 -24.89 21.83
N LEU A 213 -7.41 -24.77 20.56
CA LEU A 213 -6.81 -25.46 19.41
C LEU A 213 -5.85 -24.56 18.59
N THR A 214 -5.72 -23.28 18.92
CA THR A 214 -4.80 -22.35 18.24
C THR A 214 -3.51 -22.21 19.06
N PRO A 215 -2.32 -22.44 18.47
CA PRO A 215 -1.07 -22.32 19.20
C PRO A 215 -0.92 -20.90 19.78
N VAL A 216 -0.51 -20.83 21.05
CA VAL A 216 -0.19 -19.60 21.74
C VAL A 216 0.81 -18.81 20.90
N ALA A 217 0.45 -17.60 20.50
CA ALA A 217 1.32 -16.71 19.74
C ALA A 217 2.65 -16.53 20.50
N GLY A 218 3.74 -17.05 19.93
CA GLY A 218 5.09 -16.85 20.46
C GLY A 218 5.49 -15.38 20.40
N ILE A 219 6.60 -15.01 21.06
CA ILE A 219 7.13 -13.63 21.11
C ILE A 219 7.19 -12.95 19.74
N GLY A 220 7.51 -13.73 18.69
CA GLY A 220 7.56 -13.24 17.32
C GLY A 220 6.23 -12.70 16.79
N ALA A 221 5.08 -13.26 17.17
CA ALA A 221 3.77 -12.78 16.73
C ALA A 221 3.43 -11.42 17.35
N VAL A 222 3.78 -11.20 18.61
CA VAL A 222 3.59 -9.92 19.32
C VAL A 222 4.45 -8.83 18.66
N ILE A 223 5.73 -9.12 18.45
CA ILE A 223 6.67 -8.24 17.75
C ILE A 223 6.14 -7.91 16.36
N LYS A 224 5.77 -8.91 15.57
CA LYS A 224 5.19 -8.72 14.22
C LYS A 224 3.99 -7.79 14.26
N ARG A 225 3.09 -7.95 15.22
CA ARG A 225 1.90 -7.11 15.36
C ARG A 225 2.24 -5.66 15.73
N LEU A 226 3.17 -5.45 16.66
CA LEU A 226 3.64 -4.12 17.05
C LEU A 226 4.27 -3.39 15.87
N CYS A 227 5.21 -4.07 15.19
CA CYS A 227 5.85 -3.60 13.97
C CYS A 227 4.81 -3.27 12.91
N PHE A 228 3.89 -4.19 12.62
CA PHE A 228 2.83 -3.99 11.63
C PHE A 228 1.98 -2.74 11.92
N LEU A 229 1.61 -2.50 13.18
CA LEU A 229 0.83 -1.30 13.55
C LEU A 229 1.64 -0.01 13.36
N ALA A 230 2.93 -0.03 13.73
CA ALA A 230 3.81 1.11 13.56
C ALA A 230 4.06 1.43 12.07
N ARG A 231 4.36 0.39 11.27
CA ARG A 231 4.47 0.40 9.81
C ARG A 231 3.23 0.98 9.13
N ARG A 232 2.06 0.43 9.45
CA ARG A 232 0.75 0.88 8.92
C ARG A 232 0.44 2.36 9.19
N LEU A 233 0.90 2.89 10.30
CA LEU A 233 0.69 4.30 10.67
C LEU A 233 1.88 5.20 10.26
N GLY A 234 2.93 4.64 9.66
CA GLY A 234 4.13 5.36 9.24
C GLY A 234 4.84 6.04 10.41
N VAL A 235 4.90 5.36 11.56
CA VAL A 235 5.59 5.82 12.78
C VAL A 235 6.88 5.02 12.92
N TYR A 236 8.03 5.70 12.97
CA TYR A 236 9.31 5.06 13.22
C TYR A 236 9.37 4.51 14.63
N TYR A 237 10.01 3.35 14.75
CA TYR A 237 10.08 2.63 16.00
C TYR A 237 11.42 1.91 16.13
N ASP A 238 11.73 1.55 17.37
CA ASP A 238 12.79 0.65 17.74
C ASP A 238 12.24 -0.42 18.68
N LEU A 239 12.68 -1.66 18.54
CA LEU A 239 12.42 -2.73 19.49
C LEU A 239 13.71 -3.33 19.99
N GLU A 240 13.82 -3.37 21.30
CA GLU A 240 14.87 -4.04 22.05
C GLU A 240 14.26 -5.08 22.98
N TYR A 241 15.01 -6.12 23.26
CA TYR A 241 14.59 -7.22 24.14
C TYR A 241 15.59 -7.35 25.27
N GLU A 242 15.09 -7.32 26.50
CA GLU A 242 15.91 -7.53 27.70
C GLU A 242 15.75 -8.99 28.15
N GLN A 243 16.83 -9.76 28.02
CA GLN A 243 16.89 -11.11 28.56
C GLN A 243 16.97 -11.04 30.09
N ALA A 244 16.13 -11.82 30.77
CA ALA A 244 16.30 -12.05 32.19
C ALA A 244 17.72 -12.61 32.43
N PRO A 245 18.52 -12.06 33.36
CA PRO A 245 19.86 -12.56 33.62
C PRO A 245 19.79 -14.04 33.99
N GLU A 246 20.62 -14.86 33.34
CA GLU A 246 20.87 -16.23 33.78
C GLU A 246 21.39 -16.15 35.23
N SER A 247 20.68 -16.79 36.16
CA SER A 247 20.93 -16.88 37.60
C SER A 247 20.53 -15.68 38.48
N SER A 248 19.26 -15.63 38.88
CA SER A 248 18.89 -15.20 40.24
C SER A 248 18.84 -16.43 41.16
N LEU A 249 19.63 -16.44 42.24
CA LEU A 249 19.68 -17.49 43.27
C LEU A 249 18.37 -17.64 44.08
N SER A 250 17.37 -16.85 43.77
CA SER A 250 15.99 -16.94 44.26
C SER A 250 15.13 -17.36 43.08
N GLY A 251 14.48 -18.53 43.12
CA GLY A 251 13.70 -19.13 42.02
C GLY A 251 12.46 -18.36 41.53
N GLN A 252 12.56 -17.05 41.38
CA GLN A 252 11.65 -16.19 40.65
C GLN A 252 12.20 -15.99 39.24
N THR A 253 11.61 -16.72 38.28
CA THR A 253 11.81 -16.51 36.86
C THR A 253 11.32 -15.11 36.50
N MET A 254 12.23 -14.15 36.28
CA MET A 254 11.84 -12.82 35.78
C MET A 254 11.29 -12.98 34.36
N SER A 255 10.10 -12.42 34.11
CA SER A 255 9.53 -12.38 32.76
C SER A 255 10.41 -11.49 31.88
N PRO A 256 10.83 -11.95 30.70
CA PRO A 256 11.58 -11.11 29.79
C PRO A 256 10.75 -9.92 29.26
N LEU A 257 11.38 -8.76 29.15
CA LEU A 257 10.72 -7.49 28.82
C LEU A 257 11.06 -7.04 27.40
N LEU A 258 10.06 -6.51 26.71
CA LEU A 258 10.19 -5.92 25.39
C LEU A 258 10.12 -4.40 25.50
N ASN A 259 11.15 -3.72 25.01
CA ASN A 259 11.29 -2.27 25.02
C ASN A 259 10.94 -1.72 23.63
N LEU A 260 9.78 -1.09 23.52
CA LEU A 260 9.31 -0.45 22.29
C LEU A 260 9.48 1.07 22.40
N THR A 261 10.30 1.65 21.53
CA THR A 261 10.47 3.11 21.43
C THR A 261 9.84 3.59 20.13
N LEU A 262 8.86 4.48 20.21
CA LEU A 262 8.24 5.15 19.06
C LEU A 262 8.82 6.56 18.95
N TYR A 263 9.35 6.93 17.78
CA TYR A 263 9.92 8.24 17.56
C TYR A 263 8.85 9.23 17.09
N GLY A 264 8.97 10.46 17.55
CA GLY A 264 8.08 11.59 17.31
C GLY A 264 8.60 12.57 16.26
N PRO A 265 7.81 13.61 15.93
CA PRO A 265 8.05 14.50 14.78
C PRO A 265 9.37 15.28 14.81
N GLN A 266 10.00 15.47 15.96
CA GLN A 266 11.29 16.16 16.04
C GLN A 266 12.47 15.31 15.57
N GLU A 267 12.31 13.98 15.57
CA GLU A 267 13.33 13.03 15.12
C GLU A 267 13.10 12.58 13.66
N VAL A 268 12.16 13.23 12.95
CA VAL A 268 11.68 12.85 11.61
C VAL A 268 11.69 14.04 10.65
N THR A 269 12.08 13.80 9.40
CA THR A 269 11.99 14.77 8.30
C THR A 269 10.55 14.89 7.79
N GLY A 270 10.02 16.10 7.63
CA GLY A 270 8.70 16.34 7.01
C GLY A 270 7.79 17.29 7.80
N ALA A 271 6.48 17.24 7.56
CA ALA A 271 5.49 18.08 8.24
C ALA A 271 5.21 17.57 9.67
N PRO A 272 5.75 18.22 10.72
CA PRO A 272 5.75 17.68 12.09
C PRO A 272 4.34 17.47 12.65
N GLN A 273 3.36 18.24 12.18
CA GLN A 273 1.97 18.13 12.62
C GLN A 273 1.28 16.85 12.15
N GLN A 274 1.55 16.37 10.93
CA GLN A 274 0.93 15.14 10.43
C GLN A 274 1.50 13.91 11.13
N TYR A 275 2.80 13.94 11.40
CA TYR A 275 3.50 12.85 12.06
C TYR A 275 3.10 12.71 13.55
N GLY A 276 3.00 13.81 14.29
CA GLY A 276 2.51 13.79 15.68
C GLY A 276 1.09 13.17 15.81
N LEU A 277 0.22 13.37 14.82
CA LEU A 277 -1.11 12.76 14.78
C LEU A 277 -1.04 11.23 14.57
N ARG A 278 -0.13 10.77 13.71
CA ARG A 278 0.10 9.33 13.47
C ARG A 278 0.61 8.64 14.74
N LEU A 279 1.55 9.26 15.44
CA LEU A 279 2.08 8.77 16.72
C LEU A 279 0.97 8.67 17.78
N ALA A 280 0.18 9.72 17.96
CA ALA A 280 -0.94 9.71 18.92
C ALA A 280 -1.98 8.62 18.57
N ARG A 281 -2.28 8.42 17.29
CA ARG A 281 -3.15 7.32 16.82
C ARG A 281 -2.56 5.95 17.12
N LEU A 282 -1.26 5.74 16.90
CA LEU A 282 -0.59 4.49 17.22
C LEU A 282 -0.66 4.19 18.73
N CYS A 283 -0.33 5.18 19.56
CA CYS A 283 -0.44 5.04 21.02
C CYS A 283 -1.88 4.72 21.45
N ARG A 284 -2.89 5.34 20.82
CA ARG A 284 -4.31 4.97 21.01
C ARG A 284 -4.59 3.51 20.66
N PHE A 285 -4.00 2.99 19.59
CA PHE A 285 -4.13 1.58 19.23
C PHE A 285 -3.46 0.63 20.23
N LEU A 286 -2.26 0.99 20.71
CA LEU A 286 -1.50 0.19 21.68
C LEU A 286 -2.18 0.17 23.06
N LEU A 287 -2.59 1.34 23.54
CA LEU A 287 -3.23 1.52 24.84
C LEU A 287 -4.71 1.14 24.85
N GLY A 288 -5.35 1.02 23.68
CA GLY A 288 -6.70 0.47 23.57
C GLY A 288 -7.85 1.40 23.95
N TYR A 289 -7.60 2.69 24.19
CA TYR A 289 -8.65 3.66 24.54
C TYR A 289 -9.38 4.21 23.31
N GLY A 290 -10.67 4.55 23.45
CA GLY A 290 -11.46 5.22 22.39
C GLY A 290 -11.57 4.46 21.05
N GLN A 291 -11.58 3.12 21.08
CA GLN A 291 -11.71 2.28 19.88
C GLN A 291 -13.15 1.85 19.62
N ASN A 292 -13.66 2.11 18.41
CA ASN A 292 -14.93 1.55 17.86
C ASN A 292 -14.68 0.24 17.09
N THR A 293 -13.99 -0.75 17.68
CA THR A 293 -13.74 -2.01 16.96
C THR A 293 -14.79 -3.05 17.31
N THR A 294 -15.55 -3.51 16.30
CA THR A 294 -16.48 -4.65 16.38
C THR A 294 -15.82 -5.99 16.71
N ARG A 295 -14.48 -6.08 16.64
CA ARG A 295 -13.71 -7.27 16.99
C ARG A 295 -12.92 -7.02 18.27
N LYS A 296 -13.14 -7.85 19.29
CA LYS A 296 -12.28 -7.98 20.48
C LYS A 296 -10.87 -8.38 20.02
N LYS A 297 -10.04 -7.40 19.66
CA LYS A 297 -8.61 -7.64 19.46
C LYS A 297 -7.91 -7.53 20.81
N PRO A 298 -6.94 -8.41 21.13
CA PRO A 298 -6.22 -8.36 22.39
C PRO A 298 -5.57 -6.98 22.57
N GLN A 299 -5.80 -6.35 23.72
CA GLN A 299 -5.26 -5.05 24.06
C GLN A 299 -3.85 -5.21 24.62
N LEU A 300 -2.87 -4.50 24.03
CA LEU A 300 -1.49 -4.48 24.51
C LEU A 300 -1.37 -3.84 25.90
N ALA A 301 -2.35 -3.03 26.30
CA ALA A 301 -2.45 -2.41 27.62
C ALA A 301 -2.26 -3.38 28.80
N SER A 302 -2.70 -4.64 28.69
CA SER A 302 -2.60 -5.63 29.77
C SER A 302 -1.17 -6.08 30.09
N GLY A 303 -0.23 -5.90 29.15
CA GLY A 303 1.19 -6.26 29.32
C GLY A 303 2.12 -5.06 29.49
N ILE A 304 1.63 -3.81 29.45
CA ILE A 304 2.48 -2.63 29.60
C ILE A 304 2.85 -2.48 31.08
N VAL A 305 4.14 -2.60 31.37
CA VAL A 305 4.73 -2.44 32.70
C VAL A 305 5.03 -0.97 32.97
N GLU A 306 5.59 -0.29 31.97
CA GLU A 306 5.94 1.13 32.03
C GLU A 306 5.65 1.80 30.69
N ALA A 307 5.21 3.05 30.76
CA ALA A 307 4.95 3.87 29.59
C ALA A 307 5.31 5.32 29.90
N GLU A 308 6.21 5.89 29.10
CA GLU A 308 6.61 7.29 29.24
C GLU A 308 6.76 7.98 27.88
N ALA A 309 6.54 9.28 27.85
CA ALA A 309 6.74 10.09 26.66
C ALA A 309 7.67 11.26 26.97
N ARG A 310 8.62 11.53 26.08
CA ARG A 310 9.48 12.71 26.15
C ARG A 310 8.83 13.84 25.39
N ILE A 311 8.14 14.73 26.09
CA ILE A 311 7.36 15.83 25.50
C ILE A 311 8.11 17.16 25.54
N HIS A 312 7.83 18.02 24.57
CA HIS A 312 8.51 19.31 24.45
C HIS A 312 7.52 20.47 24.53
N PHE A 313 7.83 21.44 25.38
CA PHE A 313 7.17 22.74 25.40
C PHE A 313 8.11 23.80 25.97
N LEU A 314 7.93 25.07 25.57
CA LEU A 314 8.79 26.19 25.99
C LEU A 314 10.29 25.89 25.78
N GLN A 315 10.64 25.25 24.66
CA GLN A 315 12.02 24.87 24.28
C GLN A 315 12.75 23.92 25.26
N ARG A 316 12.01 23.18 26.10
CA ARG A 316 12.58 22.20 27.03
C ARG A 316 11.90 20.84 26.88
N ALA A 317 12.64 19.78 27.17
CA ALA A 317 12.14 18.42 27.21
C ALA A 317 11.68 18.04 28.61
N TYR A 318 10.56 17.33 28.70
CA TYR A 318 9.97 16.83 29.94
C TYR A 318 9.57 15.36 29.78
N THR A 319 9.69 14.60 30.85
CA THR A 319 9.18 13.23 30.91
C THR A 319 7.73 13.24 31.39
N PHE A 320 6.83 12.74 30.55
CA PHE A 320 5.42 12.52 30.87
C PHE A 320 5.21 11.02 31.12
N ALA A 321 5.03 10.64 32.38
CA ALA A 321 4.74 9.26 32.76
C ALA A 321 3.25 8.96 32.51
N MET A 322 2.98 7.89 31.75
CA MET A 322 1.64 7.40 31.44
C MET A 322 1.30 6.24 32.36
N ASP A 323 1.17 6.52 33.66
CA ASP A 323 0.90 5.50 34.66
C ASP A 323 -0.52 4.92 34.54
N ALA A 324 -0.76 3.79 35.23
CA ALA A 324 -2.06 3.12 35.21
C ALA A 324 -3.22 4.04 35.66
N ARG A 325 -2.95 5.06 36.50
CA ARG A 325 -3.97 5.99 36.98
C ARG A 325 -4.41 6.94 35.87
N VAL A 326 -3.46 7.48 35.09
CA VAL A 326 -3.76 8.29 33.90
C VAL A 326 -4.51 7.47 32.86
N LEU A 327 -4.07 6.23 32.61
CA LEU A 327 -4.71 5.35 31.62
C LEU A 327 -6.16 4.98 32.00
N GLN A 328 -6.48 4.84 33.28
CA GLN A 328 -7.86 4.61 33.77
C GLN A 328 -8.81 5.80 33.54
N LEU A 329 -8.28 7.01 33.33
CA LEU A 329 -9.07 8.23 33.08
C LEU A 329 -9.39 8.43 31.59
N LEU A 330 -8.83 7.59 30.72
CA LEU A 330 -9.10 7.60 29.28
C LEU A 330 -10.39 6.85 28.96
N PRO A 331 -11.06 7.17 27.82
CA PRO A 331 -12.30 6.52 27.46
C PRO A 331 -12.13 5.00 27.35
N ALA A 332 -12.97 4.27 28.08
CA ALA A 332 -13.12 2.83 27.91
C ALA A 332 -13.59 2.50 26.49
N VAL A 333 -13.38 1.25 26.06
CA VAL A 333 -13.89 0.77 24.77
C VAL A 333 -15.42 0.76 24.83
N SER A 334 -16.05 1.74 24.20
CA SER A 334 -17.51 1.83 24.06
C SER A 334 -18.01 0.96 22.90
N GLU A 335 -19.27 0.52 23.01
CA GLU A 335 -19.99 -0.21 21.96
C GLU A 335 -20.05 0.56 20.62
N PRO A 336 -20.14 -0.14 19.48
CA PRO A 336 -19.79 0.41 18.18
C PRO A 336 -20.81 1.44 17.67
N GLN A 337 -20.32 2.66 17.34
CA GLN A 337 -20.89 3.45 16.25
C GLN A 337 -20.18 3.08 14.94
N GLN A 338 -20.96 2.63 13.97
CA GLN A 338 -20.52 2.05 12.70
C GLN A 338 -19.68 3.04 11.87
N GLY A 339 -18.55 2.55 11.35
CA GLY A 339 -17.86 3.20 10.24
C GLY A 339 -16.34 3.10 10.28
N LEU A 340 -15.77 1.96 9.90
CA LEU A 340 -14.41 1.91 9.36
C LEU A 340 -14.36 0.90 8.21
N ALA A 341 -14.04 1.43 7.03
CA ALA A 341 -13.91 0.70 5.77
C ALA A 341 -12.81 -0.39 5.83
N ALA A 342 -12.96 -1.37 4.95
CA ALA A 342 -11.96 -2.41 4.69
C ALA A 342 -10.59 -1.78 4.37
N VAL A 343 -9.54 -2.40 4.90
CA VAL A 343 -8.15 -1.92 4.78
C VAL A 343 -7.68 -2.08 3.34
N ASP A 344 -7.14 -1.00 2.76
CA ASP A 344 -6.41 -1.04 1.50
C ASP A 344 -5.02 -1.71 1.72
N PRO A 345 -4.68 -2.79 0.99
CA PRO A 345 -3.35 -3.43 1.05
C PRO A 345 -2.17 -2.51 0.79
N SER A 346 -2.39 -1.35 0.15
CA SER A 346 -1.38 -0.30 -0.08
C SER A 346 -0.85 0.32 1.21
N LEU A 347 -1.61 0.28 2.32
CA LEU A 347 -1.24 0.86 3.63
C LEU A 347 -0.26 -0.02 4.45
N LEU A 348 0.26 -1.10 3.87
CA LEU A 348 1.16 -2.05 4.54
C LEU A 348 2.64 -1.87 4.19
N PHE A 349 2.96 -0.94 3.29
CA PHE A 349 4.33 -0.63 2.90
C PHE A 349 4.82 0.60 3.66
N ASP A 350 6.07 0.57 4.14
CA ASP A 350 6.66 1.72 4.85
C ASP A 350 7.10 2.80 3.88
N SER A 351 7.34 2.41 2.62
CA SER A 351 7.74 3.27 1.54
C SER A 351 7.05 2.90 0.23
N SER A 352 6.90 3.91 -0.65
CA SER A 352 6.49 3.65 -2.03
C SER A 352 7.48 2.71 -2.73
N ILE A 353 8.76 2.71 -2.35
CA ILE A 353 9.78 1.84 -2.93
C ILE A 353 9.49 0.36 -2.65
N GLU A 354 9.16 0.00 -1.40
CA GLU A 354 8.76 -1.38 -1.05
C GLU A 354 7.51 -1.81 -1.81
N GLN A 355 6.53 -0.91 -1.95
CA GLN A 355 5.31 -1.19 -2.69
C GLN A 355 5.60 -1.52 -4.15
N HIS A 356 6.26 -0.60 -4.86
CA HIS A 356 6.62 -0.77 -6.27
C HIS A 356 7.49 -2.00 -6.48
N PHE A 357 8.45 -2.28 -5.58
CA PHE A 357 9.28 -3.46 -5.66
C PHE A 357 8.45 -4.75 -5.58
N SER A 358 7.54 -4.86 -4.60
CA SER A 358 6.71 -6.06 -4.47
C SER A 358 5.77 -6.25 -5.65
N GLU A 359 5.14 -5.16 -6.15
CA GLU A 359 4.23 -5.20 -7.29
C GLU A 359 4.97 -5.62 -8.57
N ALA A 360 6.16 -5.06 -8.79
CA ALA A 360 7.04 -5.44 -9.89
C ALA A 360 7.47 -6.92 -9.78
N PHE A 361 7.83 -7.38 -8.57
CA PHE A 361 8.24 -8.76 -8.33
C PHE A 361 7.09 -9.72 -8.64
N PHE A 362 5.89 -9.49 -8.11
CA PHE A 362 4.73 -10.35 -8.38
C PHE A 362 4.32 -10.32 -9.86
N SER A 363 4.49 -9.18 -10.54
CA SER A 363 4.24 -9.08 -11.97
C SER A 363 5.21 -9.96 -12.78
N LEU A 364 6.50 -9.91 -12.47
CA LEU A 364 7.51 -10.77 -13.10
C LEU A 364 7.32 -12.25 -12.72
N ALA A 365 6.91 -12.55 -11.50
CA ALA A 365 6.66 -13.90 -11.04
C ALA A 365 5.54 -14.59 -11.84
N ARG A 366 4.47 -13.84 -12.21
CA ARG A 366 3.40 -14.35 -13.09
C ARG A 366 3.90 -14.76 -14.47
N ASN A 367 4.98 -14.15 -14.95
CA ASN A 367 5.58 -14.44 -16.25
C ASN A 367 6.80 -15.36 -16.13
N HIS A 368 6.97 -16.05 -15.01
CA HIS A 368 8.13 -16.92 -14.71
C HIS A 368 9.50 -16.21 -14.79
N GLY A 369 9.55 -14.88 -14.64
CA GLY A 369 10.75 -14.07 -14.79
C GLY A 369 11.59 -13.86 -13.52
N VAL A 370 11.30 -14.60 -12.44
CA VAL A 370 11.95 -14.43 -11.12
C VAL A 370 12.83 -15.61 -10.71
N ASP A 371 13.23 -16.46 -11.66
CA ASP A 371 14.16 -17.57 -11.43
C ASP A 371 13.79 -18.49 -10.24
N GLY A 372 12.49 -18.73 -10.07
CA GLY A 372 11.94 -19.59 -9.01
C GLY A 372 11.93 -18.99 -7.60
N TRP A 373 12.36 -17.73 -7.44
CA TRP A 373 12.27 -17.03 -6.15
C TRP A 373 10.83 -16.65 -5.81
N GLN A 374 10.47 -16.87 -4.56
CA GLN A 374 9.20 -16.45 -3.98
C GLN A 374 9.46 -15.32 -2.99
N LEU A 375 8.64 -14.27 -3.05
CA LEU A 375 8.73 -13.10 -2.17
C LEU A 375 7.70 -13.20 -1.04
N GLU A 376 8.19 -13.27 0.19
CA GLU A 376 7.40 -13.26 1.41
C GLU A 376 7.55 -11.89 2.12
N ARG A 377 6.44 -11.27 2.53
CA ARG A 377 6.45 -9.99 3.26
C ARG A 377 6.54 -10.17 4.78
N GLU A 378 5.78 -11.11 5.34
CA GLU A 378 5.61 -11.23 6.80
C GLU A 378 6.67 -12.14 7.44
N GLN A 379 7.88 -11.62 7.59
CA GLN A 379 9.01 -12.41 8.04
C GLN A 379 9.11 -12.56 9.55
N GLU A 380 9.78 -13.63 9.96
CA GLU A 380 10.16 -13.86 11.35
C GLU A 380 11.23 -12.86 11.79
N PRO A 381 11.11 -12.28 13.01
CA PRO A 381 12.11 -11.39 13.54
C PRO A 381 13.45 -12.12 13.72
N LEU A 382 14.54 -11.46 13.29
CA LEU A 382 15.89 -11.88 13.63
C LEU A 382 16.19 -11.40 15.04
N LEU A 383 16.28 -12.34 15.98
CA LEU A 383 16.68 -12.07 17.36
C LEU A 383 18.20 -11.89 17.40
N LEU A 384 18.66 -10.76 17.94
CA LEU A 384 20.07 -10.45 18.20
C LEU A 384 20.35 -10.62 19.70
N ASP A 385 21.63 -10.75 20.06
CA ASP A 385 22.07 -10.72 21.46
C ASP A 385 21.58 -9.44 22.19
N LYS A 386 21.51 -8.33 21.45
CA LYS A 386 21.01 -7.03 21.91
C LYS A 386 20.06 -6.43 20.88
N GLY A 387 18.81 -6.89 20.89
CA GLY A 387 17.71 -6.27 20.16
C GLY A 387 17.09 -7.15 19.08
N ILE A 388 16.17 -6.56 18.32
CA ILE A 388 15.44 -7.25 17.25
C ILE A 388 15.71 -6.52 15.93
N PHE A 389 15.96 -7.31 14.88
CA PHE A 389 16.04 -6.83 13.50
C PHE A 389 14.92 -7.46 12.68
N LEU A 390 14.19 -6.62 11.93
CA LEU A 390 13.04 -7.06 11.13
C LEU A 390 13.30 -6.73 9.67
N PRO A 391 13.64 -7.72 8.83
CA PRO A 391 13.83 -7.50 7.41
C PRO A 391 12.52 -7.14 6.69
N ASP A 392 12.60 -6.39 5.59
CA ASP A 392 11.44 -6.01 4.77
C ASP A 392 10.83 -7.18 3.97
N PHE A 393 11.66 -7.97 3.28
CA PHE A 393 11.22 -9.14 2.49
C PHE A 393 12.09 -10.38 2.70
N ALA A 394 11.50 -11.58 2.55
CA ALA A 394 12.22 -12.83 2.46
C ALA A 394 12.06 -13.37 1.05
N LEU A 395 13.17 -13.75 0.45
CA LEU A 395 13.23 -14.43 -0.83
C LEU A 395 13.51 -15.90 -0.56
N SER A 396 12.57 -16.78 -0.90
CA SER A 396 12.70 -18.23 -0.74
C SER A 396 12.82 -18.94 -2.09
N ARG A 397 13.76 -19.90 -2.17
CA ARG A 397 13.95 -20.77 -3.34
C ARG A 397 14.49 -22.12 -2.89
N GLY A 398 13.67 -23.17 -3.03
CA GLY A 398 14.01 -24.50 -2.53
C GLY A 398 14.27 -24.49 -1.02
N LYS A 399 15.49 -24.86 -0.61
CA LYS A 399 15.91 -24.85 0.81
C LYS A 399 16.50 -23.51 1.27
N ARG A 400 16.71 -22.55 0.35
CA ARG A 400 17.32 -21.26 0.65
C ARG A 400 16.25 -20.24 1.02
N ARG A 401 16.52 -19.50 2.08
CA ARG A 401 15.72 -18.35 2.53
C ARG A 401 16.68 -17.20 2.77
N ILE A 402 16.53 -16.12 2.01
CA ILE A 402 17.39 -14.95 2.03
C ILE A 402 16.54 -13.76 2.48
N TYR A 403 16.93 -13.13 3.58
CA TYR A 403 16.36 -11.89 4.07
C TYR A 403 16.81 -10.73 3.18
N PHE A 404 15.91 -9.79 2.93
CA PHE A 404 16.12 -8.64 2.07
C PHE A 404 15.61 -7.37 2.76
N GLU A 405 16.49 -6.39 2.91
CA GLU A 405 16.18 -5.15 3.61
C GLU A 405 16.34 -3.95 2.67
N ILE A 406 15.33 -3.09 2.59
CA ILE A 406 15.40 -1.85 1.82
C ILE A 406 15.74 -0.70 2.76
N LEU A 407 16.95 -0.17 2.65
CA LEU A 407 17.36 1.00 3.41
C LEU A 407 16.82 2.26 2.71
N GLY A 408 15.89 2.98 3.33
CA GLY A 408 15.35 4.25 2.80
C GLY A 408 16.11 5.52 3.21
N PHE A 409 15.48 6.67 2.95
CA PHE A 409 15.92 7.98 3.43
C PHE A 409 15.43 8.21 4.86
N TRP A 410 16.38 8.38 5.79
CA TRP A 410 16.07 8.61 7.20
C TRP A 410 16.93 9.74 7.78
N THR A 411 16.52 10.23 8.95
CA THR A 411 17.36 11.14 9.74
C THR A 411 18.72 10.51 10.02
N PRO A 412 19.81 11.31 10.14
CA PRO A 412 21.15 10.79 10.44
C PRO A 412 21.17 9.85 11.65
N ALA A 413 20.48 10.23 12.74
CA ALA A 413 20.38 9.43 13.95
C ALA A 413 19.71 8.06 13.72
N TYR A 414 18.67 7.98 12.89
CA TYR A 414 18.04 6.69 12.56
C TYR A 414 18.95 5.80 11.71
N ARG A 415 19.68 6.40 10.76
CA ARG A 415 20.68 5.67 9.94
C ARG A 415 21.78 5.07 10.82
N GLU A 416 22.32 5.85 11.76
CA GLU A 416 23.35 5.37 12.70
C GLU A 416 22.88 4.18 13.53
N ARG A 417 21.66 4.24 14.10
CA ARG A 417 21.07 3.11 14.84
C ARG A 417 20.89 1.87 13.95
N LYS A 418 20.43 2.04 12.71
CA LYS A 418 20.26 0.93 11.77
C LYS A 418 21.60 0.31 11.36
N VAL A 419 22.64 1.12 11.15
CA VAL A 419 24.02 0.65 10.93
C VAL A 419 24.53 -0.16 12.12
N GLN A 420 24.31 0.30 13.35
CA GLN A 420 24.71 -0.45 14.56
C GLN A 420 24.03 -1.84 14.62
N LYS A 421 22.73 -1.93 14.32
CA LYS A 421 22.02 -3.22 14.24
C LYS A 421 22.58 -4.14 13.16
N LEU A 422 22.90 -3.59 11.99
CA LEU A 422 23.51 -4.34 10.89
C LEU A 422 24.93 -4.82 11.25
N HIS A 423 25.67 -4.09 12.08
CA HIS A 423 26.95 -4.58 12.60
C HIS A 423 26.82 -5.83 13.46
N TYR A 424 25.76 -5.97 14.25
CA TYR A 424 25.50 -7.22 14.99
C TYR A 424 25.11 -8.40 14.10
N LEU A 425 24.69 -8.13 12.86
CA LEU A 425 24.35 -9.15 11.86
C LEU A 425 25.54 -9.56 10.98
N ARG A 426 26.75 -9.01 11.23
CA ARG A 426 27.96 -9.35 10.49
C ARG A 426 28.22 -10.85 10.48
N GLY A 427 28.57 -11.38 9.31
CA GLY A 427 28.84 -12.81 9.11
C GLY A 427 27.61 -13.64 8.71
N ARG A 428 26.40 -13.07 8.78
CA ARG A 428 25.22 -13.70 8.17
C ARG A 428 25.33 -13.68 6.65
N LYS A 429 25.17 -14.85 6.06
CA LYS A 429 25.19 -15.04 4.60
C LYS A 429 23.80 -15.07 3.99
N ASP A 430 22.76 -14.83 4.77
CA ASP A 430 21.37 -14.92 4.34
C ASP A 430 20.68 -13.55 4.37
N LEU A 431 21.42 -12.44 4.27
CA LEU A 431 20.87 -11.08 4.26
C LEU A 431 21.43 -10.28 3.08
N VAL A 432 20.55 -9.64 2.32
CA VAL A 432 20.88 -8.74 1.21
C VAL A 432 20.31 -7.36 1.50
N LEU A 433 21.08 -6.30 1.20
CA LEU A 433 20.69 -4.92 1.49
C LEU A 433 20.47 -4.14 0.19
N ALA A 434 19.37 -3.41 0.10
CA ALA A 434 19.17 -2.40 -0.94
C ALA A 434 19.48 -1.01 -0.38
N ILE A 435 20.42 -0.28 -0.99
CA ILE A 435 20.94 1.00 -0.50
C ILE A 435 20.78 2.10 -1.58
N PRO A 436 20.21 3.26 -1.27
CA PRO A 436 20.09 4.35 -2.23
C PRO A 436 21.47 4.94 -2.48
N LEU A 437 21.78 5.30 -3.74
CA LEU A 437 23.09 5.83 -4.14
C LEU A 437 23.49 7.05 -3.31
N GLU A 438 22.52 7.90 -2.96
CA GLU A 438 22.70 9.10 -2.14
C GLU A 438 23.16 8.79 -0.70
N ALA A 439 22.82 7.60 -0.17
CA ALA A 439 23.21 7.19 1.18
C ALA A 439 24.44 6.27 1.21
N LYS A 440 25.11 6.06 0.07
CA LYS A 440 26.24 5.13 -0.06
C LYS A 440 27.36 5.40 0.95
N GLU A 441 27.67 6.66 1.21
CA GLU A 441 28.70 7.04 2.18
C GLU A 441 28.33 6.67 3.62
N ALA A 442 27.06 6.90 4.00
CA ALA A 442 26.55 6.65 5.35
C ALA A 442 26.55 5.15 5.72
N PHE A 443 26.44 4.27 4.72
CA PHE A 443 26.45 2.82 4.91
C PHE A 443 27.77 2.16 4.49
N SER A 444 28.81 2.92 4.15
CA SER A 444 30.09 2.40 3.65
C SER A 444 30.75 1.36 4.59
N SER A 445 30.53 1.48 5.90
CA SER A 445 31.08 0.57 6.92
C SER A 445 30.48 -0.85 6.90
N ILE A 446 29.31 -1.05 6.27
CA ILE A 446 28.60 -2.34 6.22
C ILE A 446 28.61 -2.99 4.83
N VAL A 447 28.87 -2.22 3.76
CA VAL A 447 28.81 -2.72 2.38
C VAL A 447 29.78 -3.89 2.14
N ALA A 448 30.91 -3.93 2.86
CA ALA A 448 31.87 -5.02 2.75
C ALA A 448 31.39 -6.34 3.37
N ASP A 449 30.41 -6.27 4.29
CA ASP A 449 29.95 -7.41 5.08
C ASP A 449 28.73 -8.12 4.48
N PHE A 450 28.00 -7.46 3.57
CA PHE A 450 26.75 -7.95 3.00
C PHE A 450 26.69 -7.75 1.48
N PRO A 451 25.99 -8.60 0.73
CA PRO A 451 25.62 -8.29 -0.65
C PRO A 451 24.71 -7.06 -0.72
N VAL A 452 25.05 -6.12 -1.60
CA VAL A 452 24.35 -4.84 -1.74
C VAL A 452 23.82 -4.64 -3.15
N VAL A 453 22.58 -4.17 -3.25
CA VAL A 453 21.95 -3.65 -4.47
C VAL A 453 21.83 -2.14 -4.32
N TYR A 454 22.44 -1.37 -5.21
CA TYR A 454 22.28 0.08 -5.20
C TYR A 454 21.09 0.52 -6.04
N TYR A 455 20.35 1.53 -5.58
CA TYR A 455 19.22 2.07 -6.32
C TYR A 455 19.16 3.60 -6.25
N GLN A 456 18.36 4.22 -7.13
CA GLN A 456 18.12 5.68 -7.13
C GLN A 456 16.71 5.97 -6.61
N SER A 457 15.78 6.30 -7.51
CA SER A 457 14.39 6.58 -7.17
C SER A 457 13.52 5.32 -7.11
N GLN A 458 13.95 4.24 -7.79
CA GLN A 458 13.24 2.96 -7.85
C GLN A 458 14.23 1.81 -7.73
N LEU A 459 13.79 0.74 -7.05
CA LEU A 459 14.54 -0.49 -6.89
C LEU A 459 14.14 -1.49 -7.99
N SER A 460 15.09 -1.82 -8.86
CA SER A 460 14.91 -2.79 -9.94
C SER A 460 14.91 -4.22 -9.41
N VAL A 461 13.86 -4.99 -9.73
CA VAL A 461 13.80 -6.43 -9.40
C VAL A 461 14.90 -7.20 -10.11
N MET A 462 15.27 -6.80 -11.33
CA MET A 462 16.33 -7.46 -12.11
C MET A 462 17.70 -7.32 -11.43
N ASP A 463 17.99 -6.16 -10.85
CA ASP A 463 19.26 -5.90 -10.16
C ASP A 463 19.36 -6.76 -8.90
N VAL A 464 18.23 -6.92 -8.18
CA VAL A 464 18.13 -7.83 -7.04
C VAL A 464 18.35 -9.28 -7.48
N LEU A 465 17.68 -9.73 -8.54
CA LEU A 465 17.84 -11.09 -9.07
C LEU A 465 19.28 -11.35 -9.54
N GLN A 466 19.96 -10.35 -10.11
CA GLN A 466 21.36 -10.46 -10.50
C GLN A 466 22.28 -10.65 -9.29
N VAL A 467 22.08 -9.91 -8.19
CA VAL A 467 22.84 -10.12 -6.95
C VAL A 467 22.54 -11.49 -6.35
N LEU A 468 21.26 -11.90 -6.33
CA LEU A 468 20.88 -13.23 -5.85
C LEU A 468 21.55 -14.34 -6.69
N GLN A 469 21.66 -14.16 -7.99
CA GLN A 469 22.36 -15.08 -8.86
C GLN A 469 23.86 -15.13 -8.54
N GLN A 470 24.52 -13.98 -8.45
CA GLN A 470 25.96 -13.95 -8.24
C GLN A 470 26.38 -14.57 -6.91
N GLN A 471 25.56 -14.41 -5.87
CA GLN A 471 25.90 -14.83 -4.51
C GLN A 471 25.27 -16.17 -4.10
N TYR A 472 24.08 -16.49 -4.62
CA TYR A 472 23.26 -17.60 -4.17
C TYR A 472 22.79 -18.51 -5.31
N ASP A 473 23.47 -18.51 -6.46
CA ASP A 473 23.24 -19.57 -7.44
C ASP A 473 23.70 -20.93 -6.89
N ASP A 474 22.95 -21.96 -7.27
CA ASP A 474 23.10 -23.36 -6.85
C ASP A 474 22.89 -24.32 -8.01
N PHE A 475 22.81 -23.80 -9.24
CA PHE A 475 22.60 -24.62 -10.42
C PHE A 475 23.63 -25.74 -10.57
N ALA A 476 24.91 -25.48 -10.29
CA ALA A 476 25.95 -26.51 -10.36
C ALA A 476 25.70 -27.67 -9.39
N GLU A 477 25.25 -27.38 -8.16
CA GLU A 477 24.87 -28.39 -7.17
C GLU A 477 23.64 -29.17 -7.64
N ARG A 478 22.59 -28.47 -8.10
CA ARG A 478 21.37 -29.09 -8.63
C ARG A 478 21.66 -30.01 -9.81
N LEU A 479 22.47 -29.56 -10.76
CA LEU A 479 22.89 -30.30 -11.95
C LEU A 479 23.68 -31.56 -11.59
N ALA A 480 24.49 -31.53 -10.53
CA ALA A 480 25.24 -32.69 -10.05
C ALA A 480 24.35 -33.72 -9.34
N HIS A 481 23.27 -33.27 -8.69
CA HIS A 481 22.33 -34.13 -7.95
C HIS A 481 21.14 -34.64 -8.79
N LEU A 482 21.12 -34.39 -10.11
CA LEU A 482 20.09 -34.94 -10.98
C LEU A 482 20.11 -36.48 -10.97
N ALA A 483 18.99 -37.08 -10.60
CA ALA A 483 18.77 -38.52 -10.68
C ALA A 483 18.51 -38.93 -12.14
N LEU A 484 19.56 -38.93 -12.96
CA LEU A 484 19.48 -39.24 -14.39
C LEU A 484 18.71 -40.55 -14.70
N PRO A 485 18.90 -41.67 -13.95
CA PRO A 485 18.16 -42.91 -14.23
C PRO A 485 16.65 -42.77 -14.03
N GLU A 486 16.22 -42.06 -12.99
CA GLU A 486 14.80 -41.83 -12.68
C GLU A 486 14.16 -40.92 -13.74
N ILE A 487 14.88 -39.87 -14.13
CA ILE A 487 14.45 -38.94 -15.20
C ILE A 487 14.30 -39.70 -16.53
N HIS A 488 15.26 -40.56 -16.87
CA HIS A 488 15.18 -41.38 -18.09
C HIS A 488 13.99 -42.33 -18.07
N GLN A 489 13.76 -43.03 -16.95
CA GLN A 489 12.60 -43.90 -16.79
C GLN A 489 11.29 -43.11 -16.93
N GLN A 490 11.20 -41.95 -16.30
CA GLN A 490 10.00 -41.12 -16.36
C GLN A 490 9.72 -40.60 -17.77
N VAL A 491 10.74 -40.18 -18.52
CA VAL A 491 10.60 -39.77 -19.93
C VAL A 491 10.26 -40.96 -20.82
N GLN A 492 10.77 -42.16 -20.54
CA GLN A 492 10.41 -43.38 -21.25
C GLN A 492 8.95 -43.79 -21.02
N GLU A 493 8.45 -43.66 -19.79
CA GLU A 493 7.06 -43.97 -19.42
C GLU A 493 6.07 -42.96 -20.01
N LEU A 494 6.40 -41.67 -19.94
CA LEU A 494 5.55 -40.60 -20.47
C LEU A 494 5.65 -40.45 -21.99
N GLY A 495 6.76 -40.86 -22.60
CA GLY A 495 7.05 -40.70 -24.03
C GLY A 495 7.41 -39.26 -24.44
N PHE A 496 6.69 -38.27 -23.92
CA PHE A 496 6.88 -36.84 -24.19
C PHE A 496 6.67 -36.00 -22.93
N VAL A 497 7.56 -35.03 -22.73
CA VAL A 497 7.50 -34.05 -21.64
C VAL A 497 7.67 -32.65 -22.24
N PRO A 498 6.64 -31.78 -22.20
CA PRO A 498 6.73 -30.44 -22.77
C PRO A 498 7.75 -29.58 -22.00
N GLU A 499 8.33 -28.56 -22.66
CA GLU A 499 9.39 -27.72 -22.08
C GLU A 499 9.01 -27.14 -20.70
N SER A 500 7.75 -26.72 -20.53
CA SER A 500 7.23 -26.18 -19.27
C SER A 500 7.35 -27.14 -18.10
N GLN A 501 7.18 -28.44 -18.34
CA GLN A 501 7.33 -29.50 -17.33
C GLN A 501 8.80 -29.89 -17.14
N CYS A 502 9.66 -29.71 -18.16
CA CYS A 502 11.08 -29.98 -18.04
C CYS A 502 11.78 -29.11 -16.99
N TYR A 503 11.32 -27.88 -16.75
CA TYR A 503 11.86 -27.03 -15.67
C TYR A 503 11.74 -27.69 -14.30
N ALA A 504 10.56 -28.22 -13.97
CA ALA A 504 10.34 -28.92 -12.71
C ALA A 504 11.09 -30.26 -12.66
N LEU A 505 11.05 -31.03 -13.75
CA LEU A 505 11.71 -32.33 -13.86
C LEU A 505 13.23 -32.23 -13.66
N LEU A 506 13.86 -31.22 -14.27
CA LEU A 506 15.30 -31.00 -14.23
C LEU A 506 15.74 -30.02 -13.15
N ASN A 507 14.85 -29.62 -12.23
CA ASN A 507 15.11 -28.63 -11.18
C ASN A 507 15.82 -27.36 -11.72
N CYS A 508 15.36 -26.87 -12.87
CA CYS A 508 15.88 -25.69 -13.56
C CYS A 508 14.92 -24.52 -13.38
N TYR A 509 15.46 -23.30 -13.32
CA TYR A 509 14.66 -22.08 -13.24
C TYR A 509 14.80 -21.18 -14.48
N ARG A 510 15.80 -21.45 -15.33
CA ARG A 510 16.14 -20.61 -16.49
C ARG A 510 16.31 -21.43 -17.75
N ARG A 511 16.12 -20.79 -18.91
CA ARG A 511 16.35 -21.41 -20.23
C ARG A 511 17.78 -21.92 -20.40
N SER A 512 18.77 -21.15 -19.94
CA SER A 512 20.18 -21.55 -20.00
C SER A 512 20.51 -22.75 -19.11
N GLU A 513 19.90 -22.82 -17.92
CA GLU A 513 19.99 -23.97 -17.02
C GLU A 513 19.37 -25.21 -17.67
N LEU A 514 18.17 -25.05 -18.23
CA LEU A 514 17.43 -26.13 -18.87
C LEU A 514 18.22 -26.75 -20.03
N GLN A 515 18.81 -25.92 -20.90
CA GLN A 515 19.63 -26.40 -22.01
C GLN A 515 20.84 -27.21 -21.54
N GLN A 516 21.53 -26.76 -20.49
CA GLN A 516 22.69 -27.47 -19.93
C GLN A 516 22.29 -28.79 -19.27
N ALA A 517 21.20 -28.77 -18.48
CA ALA A 517 20.66 -29.97 -17.85
C ALA A 517 20.19 -30.99 -18.89
N ALA A 518 19.44 -30.55 -19.90
CA ALA A 518 18.98 -31.41 -21.00
C ALA A 518 20.16 -32.03 -21.77
N THR A 519 21.22 -31.25 -22.04
CA THR A 519 22.43 -31.78 -22.69
C THR A 519 23.04 -32.91 -21.88
N ARG A 520 23.09 -32.77 -20.55
CA ARG A 520 23.61 -33.81 -19.65
C ARG A 520 22.73 -35.06 -19.65
N VAL A 521 21.41 -34.89 -19.69
CA VAL A 521 20.45 -36.01 -19.76
C VAL A 521 20.58 -36.75 -21.08
N CYS A 522 20.72 -36.05 -22.20
CA CYS A 522 20.91 -36.66 -23.53
C CYS A 522 22.29 -37.31 -23.72
N ALA A 523 23.32 -36.88 -22.98
CA ALA A 523 24.67 -37.42 -23.09
C ALA A 523 24.88 -38.76 -22.36
N HIS A 524 24.13 -39.03 -21.28
CA HIS A 524 24.37 -40.15 -20.37
C HIS A 524 23.54 -41.40 -20.71
N GLY A 525 23.80 -42.05 -21.85
CA GLY A 525 23.34 -43.41 -22.14
C GLY A 525 22.09 -43.53 -23.03
N THR A 526 22.21 -44.36 -24.08
CA THR A 526 21.23 -44.69 -25.13
C THR A 526 20.57 -43.47 -25.80
N SER A 527 20.81 -43.30 -27.10
CA SER A 527 20.39 -42.22 -27.99
C SER A 527 18.87 -42.04 -28.16
N ASP A 528 18.08 -42.48 -27.18
CA ASP A 528 16.64 -42.63 -27.29
C ASP A 528 15.89 -41.41 -26.75
N ILE A 529 16.55 -40.46 -26.08
CA ILE A 529 15.92 -39.24 -25.54
C ILE A 529 16.55 -37.99 -26.16
N THR A 530 15.71 -37.13 -26.74
CA THR A 530 16.11 -35.88 -27.39
C THR A 530 15.40 -34.70 -26.74
N PHE A 531 16.11 -33.57 -26.63
CA PHE A 531 15.54 -32.29 -26.20
C PHE A 531 15.57 -31.28 -27.35
N VAL A 532 14.43 -30.61 -27.58
CA VAL A 532 14.31 -29.51 -28.55
C VAL A 532 13.74 -28.29 -27.82
N ALA A 533 14.46 -27.17 -27.88
CA ALA A 533 14.00 -25.91 -27.31
C ALA A 533 12.68 -25.45 -27.97
N GLY A 534 11.71 -25.02 -27.15
CA GLY A 534 10.34 -24.70 -27.54
C GLY A 534 9.37 -25.90 -27.52
N LEU A 535 9.89 -27.13 -27.60
CA LEU A 535 9.07 -28.35 -27.66
C LEU A 535 9.11 -29.11 -26.32
N GLY A 536 10.31 -29.41 -25.84
CA GLY A 536 10.53 -30.23 -24.65
C GLY A 536 11.39 -31.46 -24.91
N MET A 537 11.30 -32.43 -24.00
CA MET A 537 12.03 -33.70 -24.06
C MET A 537 11.12 -34.82 -24.54
N TYR A 538 11.63 -35.69 -25.41
CA TYR A 538 10.86 -36.83 -25.90
C TYR A 538 11.71 -38.05 -26.13
N HIS A 539 11.05 -39.20 -26.06
CA HIS A 539 11.62 -40.49 -26.38
C HIS A 539 11.46 -40.82 -27.87
N VAL A 540 12.43 -41.51 -28.47
CA VAL A 540 12.46 -41.83 -29.92
C VAL A 540 11.21 -42.59 -30.36
N ARG A 541 10.72 -43.52 -29.52
CA ARG A 541 9.48 -44.27 -29.78
C ARG A 541 8.24 -43.37 -29.90
N TRP A 542 8.15 -42.32 -29.10
CA TRP A 542 7.04 -41.38 -29.17
C TRP A 542 7.09 -40.61 -30.49
N LEU A 543 8.29 -40.18 -30.92
CA LEU A 543 8.46 -39.48 -32.19
C LEU A 543 8.07 -40.38 -33.37
N GLU A 544 8.52 -41.64 -33.38
CA GLU A 544 8.15 -42.63 -34.40
C GLU A 544 6.64 -42.88 -34.43
N GLN A 545 5.99 -42.98 -33.27
CA GLN A 545 4.55 -43.17 -33.18
C GLN A 545 3.78 -41.97 -33.74
N ILE A 546 4.12 -40.74 -33.33
CA ILE A 546 3.43 -39.55 -33.87
C ILE A 546 3.66 -39.42 -35.38
N GLN A 547 4.88 -39.65 -35.84
CA GLN A 547 5.20 -39.58 -37.27
C GLN A 547 4.38 -40.60 -38.07
N GLN A 548 4.27 -41.86 -37.61
CA GLN A 548 3.49 -42.89 -38.29
C GLN A 548 1.98 -42.57 -38.32
N HIS A 549 1.42 -42.13 -37.20
CA HIS A 549 -0.01 -41.77 -37.13
C HIS A 549 -0.31 -40.55 -37.99
N PHE A 550 0.55 -39.52 -37.96
CA PHE A 550 0.39 -38.33 -38.77
C PHE A 550 0.52 -38.64 -40.27
N GLN A 551 1.48 -39.49 -40.65
CA GLN A 551 1.64 -39.94 -42.04
C GLN A 551 0.40 -40.72 -42.50
N HIS A 552 -0.12 -41.65 -41.70
CA HIS A 552 -1.31 -42.43 -42.04
C HIS A 552 -2.56 -41.55 -42.16
N TRP A 553 -2.70 -40.55 -41.29
CA TRP A 553 -3.77 -39.55 -41.41
C TRP A 553 -3.66 -38.73 -42.69
N LEU A 554 -2.44 -38.31 -43.06
CA LEU A 554 -2.19 -37.53 -44.28
C LEU A 554 -2.45 -38.36 -45.55
N GLU A 555 -2.16 -39.66 -45.53
CA GLU A 555 -2.48 -40.62 -46.62
C GLU A 555 -4.00 -40.77 -46.87
N GLN A 556 -4.83 -40.58 -45.84
CA GLN A 556 -6.30 -40.66 -45.96
C GLN A 556 -6.93 -39.39 -46.56
N LYS A 557 -6.17 -38.30 -46.69
CA LYS A 557 -6.63 -37.04 -47.27
C LYS A 557 -6.48 -37.05 -48.79
N ALA A 558 -7.42 -36.41 -49.50
CA ALA A 558 -7.44 -36.38 -50.96
C ALA A 558 -6.13 -35.79 -51.53
N GLY A 559 -5.31 -36.63 -52.16
CA GLY A 559 -4.03 -36.24 -52.77
C GLY A 559 -2.86 -36.07 -51.79
N GLY A 560 -3.00 -36.44 -50.51
CA GLY A 560 -1.92 -36.34 -49.53
C GLY A 560 -1.52 -34.91 -49.16
N ARG A 561 -2.42 -33.94 -49.33
CA ARG A 561 -2.18 -32.50 -49.11
C ARG A 561 -3.18 -31.90 -48.15
N THR A 562 -2.72 -31.09 -47.21
CA THR A 562 -3.58 -30.33 -46.28
C THR A 562 -3.02 -28.94 -45.96
N VAL A 563 -3.86 -28.07 -45.43
CA VAL A 563 -3.44 -26.78 -44.85
C VAL A 563 -2.83 -27.02 -43.46
N TRP A 564 -1.84 -26.21 -43.08
CA TRP A 564 -1.16 -26.30 -41.78
C TRP A 564 -2.10 -26.19 -40.57
N SER A 565 -3.18 -25.42 -40.67
CA SER A 565 -4.18 -25.31 -39.59
C SER A 565 -4.86 -26.65 -39.28
N GLU A 566 -5.18 -27.46 -40.30
CA GLU A 566 -5.72 -28.80 -40.12
C GLU A 566 -4.67 -29.77 -39.57
N ALA A 567 -3.43 -29.69 -40.09
CA ALA A 567 -2.31 -30.49 -39.61
C ALA A 567 -2.00 -30.22 -38.12
N LEU A 568 -2.00 -28.96 -37.70
CA LEU A 568 -1.85 -28.56 -36.30
C LEU A 568 -2.94 -29.12 -35.40
N HIS A 569 -4.20 -29.09 -35.88
CA HIS A 569 -5.33 -29.64 -35.12
C HIS A 569 -5.16 -31.14 -34.86
N GLU A 570 -4.68 -31.88 -35.86
CA GLU A 570 -4.53 -33.33 -35.73
C GLU A 570 -3.29 -33.70 -34.92
N LEU A 571 -2.17 -32.96 -35.03
CA LEU A 571 -1.03 -33.13 -34.11
C LEU A 571 -1.45 -32.92 -32.65
N ARG A 572 -2.23 -31.88 -32.36
CA ARG A 572 -2.76 -31.58 -31.02
C ARG A 572 -3.83 -32.57 -30.53
N ARG A 573 -4.44 -33.32 -31.44
CA ARG A 573 -5.38 -34.40 -31.14
C ARG A 573 -4.66 -35.70 -30.83
N LEU A 574 -3.57 -35.99 -31.56
CA LEU A 574 -2.73 -37.17 -31.35
C LEU A 574 -2.06 -37.15 -29.97
N ASP A 575 -1.57 -35.99 -29.55
CA ASP A 575 -1.07 -35.80 -28.19
C ASP A 575 -1.53 -34.45 -27.61
N PRO A 576 -2.41 -34.46 -26.59
CA PRO A 576 -2.85 -33.24 -25.91
C PRO A 576 -1.71 -32.39 -25.33
N ALA A 577 -0.55 -32.98 -25.02
CA ALA A 577 0.60 -32.24 -24.49
C ALA A 577 1.22 -31.28 -25.53
N LEU A 578 0.96 -31.48 -26.82
CA LEU A 578 1.41 -30.57 -27.89
C LEU A 578 0.58 -29.28 -27.98
N GLN A 579 -0.53 -29.18 -27.25
CA GLN A 579 -1.35 -27.95 -27.20
C GLN A 579 -0.61 -26.77 -26.57
N THR A 580 0.35 -27.03 -25.67
CA THR A 580 1.14 -25.99 -25.00
C THR A 580 2.34 -25.52 -25.83
N CYS A 581 2.61 -26.12 -26.99
CA CYS A 581 3.74 -25.80 -27.85
C CYS A 581 3.40 -24.71 -28.88
N GLU A 582 4.38 -23.89 -29.25
CA GLU A 582 4.22 -22.85 -30.28
C GLU A 582 4.09 -23.47 -31.69
N ASP A 583 3.23 -22.88 -32.53
CA ASP A 583 2.96 -23.35 -33.90
C ASP A 583 4.24 -23.48 -34.75
N ALA A 584 5.17 -22.53 -34.60
CA ALA A 584 6.43 -22.51 -35.34
C ALA A 584 7.36 -23.66 -34.96
N THR A 585 7.33 -24.09 -33.69
CA THR A 585 8.13 -25.23 -33.22
C THR A 585 7.59 -26.54 -33.79
N LEU A 586 6.26 -26.70 -33.81
CA LEU A 586 5.60 -27.86 -34.43
C LEU A 586 5.85 -27.92 -35.94
N GLU A 587 5.86 -26.77 -36.63
CA GLU A 587 6.19 -26.71 -38.06
C GLU A 587 7.62 -27.18 -38.32
N THR A 588 8.56 -26.76 -37.47
CA THR A 588 9.97 -27.17 -37.55
C THR A 588 10.13 -28.67 -37.30
N LEU A 589 9.38 -29.23 -36.35
CA LEU A 589 9.37 -30.68 -36.07
C LEU A 589 8.90 -31.47 -37.29
N VAL A 590 7.77 -31.08 -37.89
CA VAL A 590 7.19 -31.75 -39.06
C VAL A 590 8.09 -31.61 -40.28
N GLY A 591 8.71 -30.44 -40.47
CA GLY A 591 9.66 -30.21 -41.56
C GLY A 591 10.94 -31.06 -41.50
N GLN A 592 11.24 -31.70 -40.35
CA GLN A 592 12.37 -32.63 -40.22
C GLN A 592 12.02 -34.06 -40.65
N TRP A 593 10.75 -34.37 -40.92
CA TRP A 593 10.33 -35.71 -41.32
C TRP A 593 10.56 -35.97 -42.81
N SER A 594 11.34 -37.00 -43.14
CA SER A 594 11.81 -37.29 -44.51
C SER A 594 10.71 -37.56 -45.55
N ARG A 595 9.49 -37.88 -45.13
CA ARG A 595 8.35 -38.19 -46.01
C ARG A 595 7.34 -37.05 -46.15
N ILE A 596 7.58 -35.92 -45.51
CA ILE A 596 6.65 -34.80 -45.45
C ILE A 596 7.36 -33.53 -45.91
N SER A 597 6.73 -32.82 -46.84
CA SER A 597 7.22 -31.53 -47.34
C SER A 597 6.29 -30.42 -46.84
N VAL A 598 6.86 -29.43 -46.17
CA VAL A 598 6.15 -28.22 -45.76
C VAL A 598 6.44 -27.14 -46.80
N GLN A 599 5.42 -26.75 -47.57
CA GLN A 599 5.52 -25.71 -48.58
C GLN A 599 4.92 -24.40 -48.06
N ARG A 600 5.66 -23.31 -48.24
CA ARG A 600 5.20 -21.95 -47.96
C ARG A 600 4.90 -21.24 -49.26
N ALA A 601 3.63 -21.20 -49.64
CA ALA A 601 3.17 -20.43 -50.81
C ALA A 601 3.08 -18.92 -50.48
N SER A 602 2.82 -18.58 -49.21
CA SER A 602 2.74 -17.21 -48.68
C SER A 602 2.95 -17.21 -47.16
N ILE A 603 3.09 -16.03 -46.54
CA ILE A 603 3.12 -15.86 -45.06
C ILE A 603 1.85 -16.32 -44.35
N PHE A 604 0.74 -16.52 -45.08
CA PHE A 604 -0.56 -16.96 -44.54
C PHE A 604 -0.98 -18.36 -45.01
N GLU A 605 -0.24 -18.96 -45.94
CA GLU A 605 -0.62 -20.23 -46.57
C GLU A 605 0.56 -21.20 -46.54
N VAL A 606 0.53 -22.07 -45.53
CA VAL A 606 1.45 -23.18 -45.34
C VAL A 606 0.70 -24.47 -45.64
N THR A 607 1.19 -25.26 -46.59
CA THR A 607 0.62 -26.56 -46.96
C THR A 607 1.59 -27.68 -46.61
N VAL A 608 1.03 -28.81 -46.19
CA VAL A 608 1.78 -30.02 -45.87
C VAL A 608 1.45 -31.08 -46.92
N GLU A 609 2.47 -31.62 -47.58
CA GLU A 609 2.32 -32.63 -48.62
C GLU A 609 3.11 -33.90 -48.29
N LEU A 610 2.49 -35.05 -48.55
CA LEU A 610 3.16 -36.34 -48.47
C LEU A 610 4.02 -36.57 -49.73
N LEU A 611 5.29 -36.91 -49.53
CA LEU A 611 6.21 -37.27 -50.61
C LEU A 611 6.05 -38.76 -50.97
N SER A 612 5.94 -39.08 -52.25
CA SER A 612 5.96 -40.47 -52.74
C SER A 612 7.29 -41.14 -52.39
N PRO A 613 7.37 -42.49 -52.28
CA PRO A 613 8.62 -43.21 -52.01
C PRO A 613 9.76 -42.94 -53.02
N SER A 614 9.45 -42.35 -54.18
CA SER A 614 10.37 -41.92 -55.23
C SER A 614 10.85 -40.46 -55.11
N GLY A 615 10.37 -39.69 -54.13
CA GLY A 615 10.71 -38.26 -53.96
C GLY A 615 9.96 -37.30 -54.90
N GLU A 616 9.00 -37.78 -55.68
CA GLU A 616 8.19 -36.96 -56.60
C GLU A 616 6.83 -36.58 -55.99
N LEU A 617 6.45 -35.30 -56.20
CA LEU A 617 5.16 -34.73 -55.82
C LEU A 617 4.03 -35.47 -56.54
N ILE A 618 3.04 -35.95 -55.78
CA ILE A 618 1.84 -36.57 -56.36
C ILE A 618 1.10 -35.50 -57.17
N ALA A 619 1.00 -35.71 -58.48
CA ALA A 619 0.22 -34.86 -59.38
C ALA A 619 -1.29 -35.07 -59.10
N PRO A 620 -2.12 -34.01 -59.15
CA PRO A 620 -3.56 -34.15 -58.97
C PRO A 620 -4.18 -34.98 -60.12
N PRO A 621 -5.23 -35.78 -59.86
CA PRO A 621 -5.92 -36.50 -60.93
C PRO A 621 -6.69 -35.52 -61.83
N GLU A 622 -6.50 -35.65 -63.15
CA GLU A 622 -7.23 -34.93 -64.18
C GLU A 622 -8.74 -35.18 -64.06
N LEU A 623 -9.51 -34.11 -63.86
CA LEU A 623 -10.96 -34.13 -64.00
C LEU A 623 -11.33 -33.77 -65.44
N VAL A 624 -11.96 -34.76 -66.09
CA VAL A 624 -12.60 -34.71 -67.40
C VAL A 624 -13.65 -33.60 -67.45
N GLU A 625 -13.54 -32.70 -68.44
CA GLU A 625 -14.58 -31.71 -68.76
C GLU A 625 -15.86 -32.38 -69.30
N PRO A 626 -17.04 -31.84 -68.95
CA PRO A 626 -18.15 -31.86 -69.88
C PRO A 626 -18.77 -30.47 -70.12
N ALA A 627 -18.88 -30.17 -71.42
CA ALA A 627 -19.92 -29.45 -72.15
C ALA A 627 -20.29 -28.00 -71.77
N GLU A 628 -20.07 -27.11 -72.75
CA GLU A 628 -20.63 -25.77 -72.85
C GLU A 628 -22.16 -25.77 -72.87
N VAL A 629 -22.78 -24.91 -72.06
CA VAL A 629 -24.15 -24.39 -72.24
C VAL A 629 -24.13 -22.87 -72.03
N GLU A 630 -24.89 -22.20 -72.89
CA GLU A 630 -24.91 -20.78 -73.25
C GLU A 630 -25.30 -19.75 -72.16
N GLN A 631 -24.61 -18.60 -72.24
CA GLN A 631 -25.09 -17.19 -72.13
C GLN A 631 -25.90 -16.71 -70.92
N GLU A 632 -25.41 -15.67 -70.21
CA GLU A 632 -25.69 -14.25 -70.53
C GLU A 632 -24.89 -13.27 -69.63
N PRO A 633 -24.64 -12.03 -70.08
CA PRO A 633 -23.61 -11.14 -69.53
C PRO A 633 -24.17 -10.14 -68.51
N ARG A 634 -23.37 -9.68 -67.54
CA ARG A 634 -23.51 -8.29 -67.03
C ARG A 634 -22.34 -7.76 -66.16
N LYS A 635 -21.85 -6.61 -66.64
CA LYS A 635 -21.32 -5.42 -65.95
C LYS A 635 -19.87 -5.44 -65.46
N VAL A 636 -19.03 -4.90 -66.35
CA VAL A 636 -17.85 -4.09 -66.04
C VAL A 636 -18.23 -2.92 -65.13
N VAL A 637 -17.63 -2.83 -63.94
CA VAL A 637 -17.55 -1.59 -63.15
C VAL A 637 -16.11 -1.34 -62.72
N ARG A 638 -15.53 -0.35 -63.41
CA ARG A 638 -14.37 0.51 -63.13
C ARG A 638 -13.58 0.29 -61.84
N GLU A 639 -12.26 0.15 -62.03
CA GLU A 639 -11.19 0.52 -61.12
C GLU A 639 -11.41 1.91 -60.47
N ARG A 640 -11.16 2.01 -59.16
CA ARG A 640 -10.76 3.26 -58.51
C ARG A 640 -9.66 3.01 -57.47
N ARG A 641 -8.44 3.32 -57.90
CA ARG A 641 -7.29 3.93 -57.19
C ARG A 641 -7.22 3.81 -55.65
N SER A 642 -6.12 3.21 -55.21
CA SER A 642 -5.51 3.28 -53.88
C SER A 642 -5.23 4.71 -53.38
N PRO A 643 -5.44 5.01 -52.08
CA PRO A 643 -4.89 6.20 -51.45
C PRO A 643 -3.51 5.96 -50.83
N ALA A 644 -2.73 7.04 -50.82
CA ALA A 644 -1.29 7.06 -50.62
C ALA A 644 -0.81 7.04 -49.14
N LYS A 645 0.45 6.62 -49.00
CA LYS A 645 1.33 6.69 -47.82
C LYS A 645 1.27 8.06 -47.11
N LYS A 646 1.02 8.05 -45.80
CA LYS A 646 1.31 9.18 -44.91
C LYS A 646 2.70 9.00 -44.27
N ARG A 647 3.58 9.97 -44.53
CA ARG A 647 4.91 10.13 -43.91
C ARG A 647 4.75 10.44 -42.42
N THR A 648 5.53 9.75 -41.60
CA THR A 648 5.79 10.06 -40.19
C THR A 648 6.54 11.38 -40.09
N ALA A 649 6.03 12.30 -39.27
CA ALA A 649 6.63 13.59 -38.96
C ALA A 649 7.56 13.46 -37.75
N ALA A 650 8.68 14.17 -37.79
CA ALA A 650 9.67 14.28 -36.73
C ALA A 650 9.07 14.96 -35.48
N SER A 651 9.33 14.40 -34.31
CA SER A 651 9.00 14.99 -33.01
C SER A 651 10.00 16.08 -32.65
N SER A 652 9.47 17.27 -32.41
CA SER A 652 10.14 18.48 -31.94
C SER A 652 10.77 18.33 -30.56
N GLU A 653 12.01 18.80 -30.44
CA GLU A 653 12.63 19.21 -29.18
C GLU A 653 11.76 20.26 -28.48
N ILE A 654 11.34 19.98 -27.24
CA ILE A 654 10.83 21.00 -26.32
C ILE A 654 11.82 21.09 -25.18
N VAL A 655 12.62 22.15 -25.22
CA VAL A 655 13.45 22.63 -24.12
C VAL A 655 12.50 23.18 -23.05
N GLN A 656 12.45 22.53 -21.89
CA GLN A 656 11.75 23.04 -20.72
C GLN A 656 12.81 23.38 -19.67
N GLY A 657 13.00 24.70 -19.48
CA GLY A 657 14.02 25.28 -18.62
C GLY A 657 13.67 25.24 -17.13
N ASP A 658 14.74 25.45 -16.36
CA ASP A 658 14.87 25.86 -14.96
C ASP A 658 13.58 26.20 -14.21
N LEU A 659 13.28 25.37 -13.21
CA LEU A 659 12.47 25.73 -12.05
C LEU A 659 12.98 25.00 -10.81
N TRP A 660 14.13 25.42 -10.25
CA TRP A 660 14.45 25.39 -8.81
C TRP A 660 15.62 26.34 -8.55
N GLY A 661 15.28 27.54 -8.07
CA GLY A 661 16.15 28.41 -7.29
C GLY A 661 15.78 28.31 -5.82
#